data_AF-A0A4Y7RTV0-F1
#
_entry.id   AF-A0A4Y7RTV0-F1
#
_cell.length_a   1.000
_cell.length_b   1.000
_cell.length_c   1.000
_cell.angle_alpha   90.00
_cell.angle_beta   90.00
_cell.angle_gamma   90.00
#
_symmetry.space_group_name_H-M   'P 1'
#
loop_
_entity.id
_entity.type
_entity.pdbx_description
1 polymer ?
#
loop_
_entity_poly.entity_id
_entity_poly.type
_entity_poly.pdbx_seq_one_letter_code
_entity_poly.pdbx_strand_id
1 'polypeptide(L)'
;MILSDNETKIDMLNNRAIAKTVAELIKECDDRPISIGVHGDWGAGKSSILAMVEDEFLEQKDGIECIRFNGWKHQGFEDAKIALMSAIVSELTEKRKPSAEAKIILKKLWKNINWLSVAKAAGSVAFSAATGITPIGLLSNLMDNLKGSVTDKEKVTTAIESVGQYLTDAKVFEDNSLAKEFSEFQKSFEELLEESKVKKLVVLIDDLDRCLPKITIETLEAVRLFMFSKSTAFVIAADEAMIEYAVRNHFPDLSDDGDIRTGFEYSKRYLEKLIQVPFRIPALGEIESGMYITLLLIGSCLKEDSAEFNKLLTVAVDKMKKPWENLGFTIEQLKEALGETYSSLSNEITVSNQIADILAKNTQGNPRKIKRFINMLLLRDKIAKARGFGDSIQIPILAKMMLAEYFFVDEYKKIATLTDDNGKCDLLHIFETQLLEPIKEAETSAEDAEKQKSEKTKTLSVIPKPEKNKDLEPWENNADLTAWASIEPLLGEIDLRPYFFASKEKEDFFFDQVKSDQLRILISKLMGGTMNIASANDEIKSLSPADARKVFEVLSSKILKNGDIVMMPKGIDGIKALVSHHSDLEPSLIALIETFDCKRVGVWICSGWDKCITTENPKSRLGKYYEILSKEGNGLVKAALNNTRK
;
A
#
# COMPACT_ATOMS: atom_id res chain seq x y z
N MET A 1 18.68 -3.69 -4.07
CA MET A 1 17.91 -4.94 -4.14
C MET A 1 16.46 -4.64 -3.75
N ILE A 2 15.45 -5.33 -4.27
CA ILE A 2 14.08 -5.14 -3.74
C ILE A 2 14.01 -5.91 -2.42
N LEU A 3 13.48 -5.29 -1.37
CA LEU A 3 13.42 -5.85 -0.03
C LEU A 3 12.26 -6.87 0.03
N SER A 4 12.52 -8.05 0.57
CA SER A 4 11.50 -9.11 0.71
C SER A 4 10.40 -8.70 1.70
N ASP A 5 9.12 -8.93 1.41
CA ASP A 5 8.00 -8.68 2.36
C ASP A 5 7.71 -9.89 3.28
N ASN A 6 8.62 -10.87 3.34
CA ASN A 6 8.50 -12.01 4.24
C ASN A 6 8.88 -11.65 5.68
N GLU A 7 8.48 -12.49 6.64
CA GLU A 7 9.00 -12.41 8.00
C GLU A 7 10.53 -12.55 8.02
N THR A 8 11.16 -11.87 8.96
CA THR A 8 12.63 -11.89 9.10
C THR A 8 13.03 -12.11 10.55
N LYS A 9 14.15 -12.81 10.73
CA LYS A 9 14.83 -12.98 12.03
C LYS A 9 15.81 -11.85 12.33
N ILE A 10 16.16 -11.05 11.32
CA ILE A 10 17.04 -9.90 11.46
C ILE A 10 16.25 -8.77 12.07
N ASP A 11 16.61 -8.42 13.30
CA ASP A 11 15.85 -7.48 14.11
C ASP A 11 16.33 -6.04 13.92
N MET A 12 15.71 -5.35 12.96
CA MET A 12 15.95 -3.92 12.72
C MET A 12 15.15 -3.00 13.64
N LEU A 13 14.29 -3.54 14.50
CA LEU A 13 13.30 -2.78 15.29
C LEU A 13 13.40 -3.04 16.80
N ASN A 14 14.42 -3.78 17.24
CA ASN A 14 14.59 -4.22 18.63
C ASN A 14 13.40 -5.05 19.18
N ASN A 15 12.70 -5.77 18.30
CA ASN A 15 11.59 -6.66 18.65
C ASN A 15 12.05 -7.98 19.31
N ARG A 16 13.34 -8.31 19.24
CA ARG A 16 13.92 -9.49 19.90
C ARG A 16 13.81 -9.40 21.42
N ALA A 17 13.71 -8.21 22.00
CA ALA A 17 13.38 -8.04 23.42
C ALA A 17 12.04 -8.69 23.77
N ILE A 18 11.00 -8.47 22.95
CA ILE A 18 9.68 -9.10 23.13
C ILE A 18 9.80 -10.62 22.96
N ALA A 19 10.46 -11.07 21.90
CA ALA A 19 10.64 -12.50 21.63
C ALA A 19 11.35 -13.23 22.79
N LYS A 20 12.42 -12.62 23.33
CA LYS A 20 13.17 -13.15 24.47
C LYS A 20 12.30 -13.23 25.73
N THR A 21 11.53 -12.20 26.05
CA THR A 21 10.61 -12.23 27.19
C THR A 21 9.53 -13.31 27.04
N VAL A 22 8.98 -13.50 25.83
CA VAL A 22 8.04 -14.60 25.54
C VAL A 22 8.71 -15.96 25.76
N ALA A 23 9.94 -16.14 25.27
CA ALA A 23 10.68 -17.39 25.43
C ALA A 23 11.05 -17.68 26.89
N GLU A 24 11.47 -16.68 27.65
CA GLU A 24 11.76 -16.78 29.10
C GLU A 24 10.52 -17.16 29.89
N LEU A 25 9.39 -16.49 29.63
CA LEU A 25 8.11 -16.78 30.30
C LEU A 25 7.64 -18.23 30.05
N ILE A 26 7.83 -18.74 28.83
CA ILE A 26 7.52 -20.14 28.49
C ILE A 26 8.41 -21.10 29.30
N LYS A 27 9.69 -20.78 29.47
CA LYS A 27 10.65 -21.60 30.24
C LYS A 27 10.32 -21.60 31.73
N GLU A 28 9.93 -20.45 32.30
CA GLU A 28 9.55 -20.31 33.71
C GLU A 28 8.22 -20.97 34.07
N CYS A 29 7.40 -21.31 33.07
CA CYS A 29 6.11 -21.97 33.31
C CYS A 29 6.23 -23.47 33.62
N ASP A 30 7.43 -24.07 33.54
CA ASP A 30 7.64 -25.52 33.72
C ASP A 30 6.59 -26.34 32.93
N ASP A 31 5.90 -27.28 33.59
CA ASP A 31 4.87 -28.14 33.00
C ASP A 31 3.50 -27.43 32.88
N ARG A 32 3.33 -26.20 33.38
CA ARG A 32 2.05 -25.49 33.34
C ARG A 32 1.74 -25.00 31.93
N PRO A 33 0.52 -25.23 31.41
CA PRO A 33 0.13 -24.70 30.13
C PRO A 33 0.05 -23.17 30.16
N ILE A 34 0.52 -22.52 29.09
CA ILE A 34 0.45 -21.06 28.95
C ILE A 34 -0.04 -20.64 27.56
N SER A 35 -0.83 -19.57 27.49
CA SER A 35 -1.26 -18.91 26.25
C SER A 35 -0.89 -17.44 26.26
N ILE A 36 -0.12 -17.04 25.26
CA ILE A 36 0.50 -15.73 25.11
C ILE A 36 -0.04 -15.12 23.81
N GLY A 37 -0.52 -13.88 23.89
CA GLY A 37 -0.96 -13.11 22.72
C GLY A 37 0.12 -12.14 22.28
N VAL A 38 0.42 -12.08 20.98
CA VAL A 38 1.29 -11.08 20.37
C VAL A 38 0.43 -10.19 19.47
N HIS A 39 0.02 -9.06 20.02
CA HIS A 39 -0.95 -8.16 19.41
C HIS A 39 -0.27 -6.97 18.74
N GLY A 40 -0.82 -6.54 17.62
CA GLY A 40 -0.41 -5.34 16.92
C GLY A 40 -1.15 -5.20 15.60
N ASP A 41 -1.15 -4.00 15.06
CA ASP A 41 -1.81 -3.69 13.80
C ASP A 41 -1.27 -4.54 12.64
N TRP A 42 -2.01 -4.56 11.54
CA TRP A 42 -1.51 -5.18 10.33
C TRP A 42 -0.19 -4.54 9.85
N GLY A 43 0.87 -5.34 9.78
CA GLY A 43 2.20 -4.90 9.37
C GLY A 43 3.13 -4.46 10.50
N ALA A 44 2.72 -4.63 11.77
CA ALA A 44 3.54 -4.30 12.95
C ALA A 44 4.75 -5.23 13.18
N GLY A 45 4.85 -6.37 12.48
CA GLY A 45 5.96 -7.32 12.63
C GLY A 45 5.66 -8.57 13.47
N LYS A 46 4.38 -8.84 13.76
CA LYS A 46 3.86 -10.04 14.45
C LYS A 46 4.54 -11.36 14.02
N SER A 47 4.50 -11.69 12.73
CA SER A 47 5.11 -12.91 12.17
C SER A 47 6.63 -12.96 12.35
N SER A 48 7.32 -11.81 12.27
CA SER A 48 8.76 -11.71 12.54
C SER A 48 9.08 -11.99 14.02
N ILE A 49 8.26 -11.50 14.95
CA ILE A 49 8.40 -11.83 16.37
C ILE A 49 8.23 -13.33 16.60
N LEU A 50 7.24 -13.98 16.00
CA LEU A 50 7.10 -15.44 16.11
C LEU A 50 8.32 -16.17 15.57
N ALA A 51 8.90 -15.73 14.45
CA ALA A 51 10.13 -16.30 13.90
C ALA A 51 11.35 -16.09 14.83
N MET A 52 11.41 -14.96 15.55
CA MET A 52 12.43 -14.71 16.57
C MET A 52 12.20 -15.58 17.81
N VAL A 53 10.96 -15.77 18.26
CA VAL A 53 10.62 -16.66 19.38
C VAL A 53 11.06 -18.10 19.06
N GLU A 54 10.80 -18.58 17.84
CA GLU A 54 11.28 -19.89 17.39
C GLU A 54 12.82 -20.00 17.45
N ASP A 55 13.52 -18.93 17.05
CA ASP A 55 14.98 -18.83 17.08
C ASP A 55 15.55 -18.99 18.50
N GLU A 56 14.92 -18.38 19.51
CA GLU A 56 15.32 -18.46 20.92
C GLU A 56 15.23 -19.88 21.51
N PHE A 57 14.47 -20.78 20.86
CA PHE A 57 14.37 -22.19 21.24
C PHE A 57 15.26 -23.11 20.38
N LEU A 58 15.55 -22.74 19.12
CA LEU A 58 16.45 -23.51 18.26
C LEU A 58 17.89 -23.56 18.79
N GLU A 59 18.32 -22.51 19.49
CA GLU A 59 19.67 -22.42 20.06
C GLU A 59 19.86 -23.31 21.31
N GLN A 60 18.78 -23.85 21.89
CA GLN A 60 18.82 -24.54 23.20
C GLN A 60 18.29 -25.98 23.10
N LYS A 61 19.09 -26.96 23.54
CA LYS A 61 18.71 -28.39 23.57
C LYS A 61 17.84 -28.74 24.79
N ASP A 62 16.85 -27.93 25.09
CA ASP A 62 16.09 -28.03 26.34
C ASP A 62 14.94 -29.04 26.30
N GLY A 63 14.78 -29.75 25.18
CA GLY A 63 13.62 -30.62 24.96
C GLY A 63 12.33 -29.85 24.66
N ILE A 64 12.46 -28.57 24.31
CA ILE A 64 11.38 -27.72 23.81
C ILE A 64 11.27 -27.94 22.29
N GLU A 65 10.04 -28.12 21.81
CA GLU A 65 9.76 -28.30 20.38
C GLU A 65 8.81 -27.19 19.92
N CYS A 66 9.17 -26.48 18.85
CA CYS A 66 8.34 -25.43 18.27
C CYS A 66 7.59 -25.96 17.03
N ILE A 67 6.32 -25.62 16.90
CA ILE A 67 5.47 -25.94 15.74
C ILE A 67 4.83 -24.65 15.25
N ARG A 68 4.90 -24.37 13.95
CA ARG A 68 4.24 -23.20 13.35
C ARG A 68 2.91 -23.62 12.74
N PHE A 69 1.84 -22.97 13.14
CA PHE A 69 0.52 -23.13 12.56
C PHE A 69 0.04 -21.81 11.95
N ASN A 70 -0.19 -21.79 10.65
CA ASN A 70 -0.76 -20.63 9.96
C ASN A 70 -2.24 -20.91 9.69
N GLY A 71 -3.14 -20.18 10.35
CA GLY A 71 -4.59 -20.41 10.23
C GLY A 71 -5.09 -20.19 8.80
N TRP A 72 -4.54 -19.18 8.11
CA TRP A 72 -4.97 -18.82 6.76
C TRP A 72 -4.62 -19.89 5.72
N LYS A 73 -3.42 -20.50 5.81
CA LYS A 73 -3.03 -21.64 4.96
C LYS A 73 -3.94 -22.87 5.14
N HIS A 74 -4.56 -22.99 6.31
CA HIS A 74 -5.41 -24.12 6.68
C HIS A 74 -6.91 -23.78 6.66
N GLN A 75 -7.30 -22.65 6.05
CA GLN A 75 -8.70 -22.21 6.00
C GLN A 75 -9.59 -23.12 5.13
N GLY A 76 -9.02 -23.92 4.23
CA GLY A 76 -9.75 -24.86 3.37
C GLY A 76 -10.17 -26.17 4.03
N PHE A 77 -9.80 -26.39 5.29
CA PHE A 77 -10.24 -27.57 6.05
C PHE A 77 -11.66 -27.35 6.59
N GLU A 78 -12.49 -28.39 6.57
CA GLU A 78 -13.87 -28.32 7.06
C GLU A 78 -13.96 -28.03 8.58
N ASP A 79 -12.88 -28.30 9.33
CA ASP A 79 -12.81 -28.04 10.76
C ASP A 79 -11.39 -27.59 11.18
N ALA A 80 -11.28 -26.38 11.72
CA ALA A 80 -10.01 -25.81 12.16
C ALA A 80 -9.37 -26.57 13.33
N LYS A 81 -10.17 -27.26 14.16
CA LYS A 81 -9.66 -28.10 15.26
C LYS A 81 -8.89 -29.28 14.68
N ILE A 82 -9.50 -29.98 13.72
CA ILE A 82 -8.84 -31.09 13.02
C ILE A 82 -7.58 -30.61 12.33
N ALA A 83 -7.62 -29.46 11.65
CA ALA A 83 -6.47 -28.91 10.94
C ALA A 83 -5.29 -28.62 11.88
N LEU A 84 -5.53 -27.93 13.01
CA LEU A 84 -4.50 -27.65 14.01
C LEU A 84 -3.96 -28.93 14.63
N MET A 85 -4.83 -29.86 15.01
CA MET A 85 -4.44 -31.15 15.60
C MET A 85 -3.59 -31.96 14.63
N SER A 86 -4.00 -32.03 13.36
CA SER A 86 -3.28 -32.74 12.31
C SER A 86 -1.92 -32.11 12.06
N ALA A 87 -1.82 -30.78 12.06
CA ALA A 87 -0.57 -30.06 11.89
C ALA A 87 0.41 -30.36 13.03
N ILE A 88 -0.04 -30.24 14.29
CA ILE A 88 0.78 -30.56 15.48
C ILE A 88 1.28 -32.00 15.43
N VAL A 89 0.36 -32.94 15.19
CA VAL A 89 0.68 -34.36 15.13
C VAL A 89 1.67 -34.69 14.00
N SER A 90 1.46 -34.11 12.82
CA SER A 90 2.31 -34.35 11.65
C SER A 90 3.71 -33.76 11.85
N GLU A 91 3.83 -32.53 12.35
CA GLU A 91 5.12 -31.92 12.62
C GLU A 91 5.90 -32.64 13.73
N LEU A 92 5.23 -33.05 14.82
CA LEU A 92 5.86 -33.88 15.86
C LEU A 92 6.40 -35.19 15.27
N THR A 93 5.63 -35.82 14.40
CA THR A 93 6.02 -37.07 13.74
C THR A 93 7.24 -36.89 12.85
N GLU A 94 7.29 -35.81 12.07
CA GLU A 94 8.38 -35.54 11.15
C GLU A 94 9.69 -35.19 11.89
N LYS A 95 9.61 -34.29 12.89
CA LYS A 95 10.80 -33.80 13.61
C LYS A 95 11.42 -34.85 14.54
N ARG A 96 10.61 -35.71 15.18
CA ARG A 96 11.09 -36.67 16.18
C ARG A 96 11.22 -38.11 15.70
N LYS A 97 10.72 -38.45 14.51
CA LYS A 97 10.70 -39.83 13.97
C LYS A 97 10.19 -40.84 15.02
N PRO A 98 8.89 -40.82 15.35
CA PRO A 98 8.34 -41.50 16.50
C PRO A 98 8.60 -43.00 16.51
N SER A 99 8.76 -43.54 17.72
CA SER A 99 8.84 -44.99 18.01
C SER A 99 7.59 -45.73 17.53
N ALA A 100 7.63 -47.07 17.54
CA ALA A 100 6.49 -47.88 17.14
C ALA A 100 5.26 -47.62 18.05
N GLU A 101 5.53 -47.35 19.32
CA GLU A 101 4.59 -47.01 20.39
C GLU A 101 3.93 -45.65 20.13
N ALA A 102 4.71 -44.61 19.83
CA ALA A 102 4.17 -43.29 19.48
C ALA A 102 3.28 -43.31 18.23
N LYS A 103 3.55 -44.18 17.24
CA LYS A 103 2.68 -44.37 16.06
C LYS A 103 1.32 -44.99 16.42
N ILE A 104 1.26 -45.84 17.45
CA ILE A 104 0.00 -46.42 17.95
C ILE A 104 -0.82 -45.35 18.66
N ILE A 105 -0.18 -44.54 19.51
CA ILE A 105 -0.81 -43.39 20.19
C ILE A 105 -1.34 -42.39 19.16
N LEU A 106 -0.58 -42.12 18.10
CA LEU A 106 -0.99 -41.27 16.98
C LEU A 106 -2.30 -41.74 16.34
N LYS A 107 -2.39 -43.04 16.01
CA LYS A 107 -3.60 -43.63 15.41
C LYS A 107 -4.80 -43.52 16.33
N LYS A 108 -4.59 -43.68 17.65
CA LYS A 108 -5.63 -43.52 18.67
C LYS A 108 -6.10 -42.06 18.75
N LEU A 109 -5.18 -41.10 18.76
CA LEU A 109 -5.49 -39.67 18.73
C LEU A 109 -6.29 -39.30 17.48
N TRP A 110 -5.86 -39.73 16.29
CA TRP A 110 -6.58 -39.51 15.02
C TRP A 110 -8.00 -40.09 15.03
N LYS A 111 -8.20 -41.27 15.63
CA LYS A 111 -9.53 -41.88 15.77
C LYS A 111 -10.45 -41.04 16.66
N ASN A 112 -9.92 -40.47 17.74
CA ASN A 112 -10.66 -39.58 18.65
C ASN A 112 -10.97 -38.22 18.00
N ILE A 113 -10.08 -37.71 17.14
CA ILE A 113 -10.29 -36.48 16.35
C ILE A 113 -11.44 -36.62 15.35
N ASN A 114 -11.53 -37.77 14.67
CA ASN A 114 -12.64 -38.07 13.75
C ASN A 114 -14.00 -38.22 14.47
N TRP A 115 -14.02 -38.50 15.77
CA TRP A 115 -15.28 -38.53 16.55
C TRP A 115 -15.72 -37.12 16.97
N LEU A 116 -14.78 -36.25 17.37
CA LEU A 116 -15.06 -34.84 17.70
C LEU A 116 -15.70 -34.07 16.54
N SER A 117 -15.41 -34.46 15.30
CA SER A 117 -16.04 -33.91 14.09
C SER A 117 -17.42 -34.49 13.79
N VAL A 118 -17.72 -35.71 14.23
CA VAL A 118 -19.04 -36.36 14.10
C VAL A 118 -20.02 -35.88 15.18
N ALA A 119 -19.53 -35.44 16.35
CA ALA A 119 -20.36 -34.88 17.42
C ALA A 119 -21.08 -33.57 17.04
N LYS A 120 -20.65 -32.85 15.99
CA LYS A 120 -21.39 -31.70 15.42
C LYS A 120 -22.78 -32.08 14.87
N ALA A 121 -23.01 -33.37 14.55
CA ALA A 121 -24.31 -33.85 14.07
C ALA A 121 -25.30 -34.19 15.21
N ALA A 122 -24.86 -34.22 16.47
CA ALA A 122 -25.68 -34.64 17.62
C ALA A 122 -25.50 -33.70 18.83
N GLY A 123 -26.16 -32.54 18.81
CA GLY A 123 -26.55 -31.82 20.03
C GLY A 123 -25.55 -30.78 20.56
N SER A 124 -25.90 -29.51 20.40
CA SER A 124 -25.21 -28.29 20.89
C SER A 124 -25.16 -28.12 22.42
N VAL A 125 -25.64 -29.09 23.20
CA VAL A 125 -25.86 -28.97 24.66
C VAL A 125 -24.70 -29.50 25.51
N ALA A 126 -23.85 -30.36 24.97
CA ALA A 126 -22.83 -31.04 25.80
C ALA A 126 -21.50 -30.27 25.97
N PHE A 127 -21.18 -29.36 25.04
CA PHE A 127 -19.97 -28.52 25.10
C PHE A 127 -19.98 -27.55 26.31
N SER A 128 -21.17 -27.22 26.80
CA SER A 128 -21.48 -26.37 27.96
C SER A 128 -20.81 -26.81 29.25
N ALA A 129 -20.92 -28.10 29.53
CA ALA A 129 -20.75 -28.64 30.87
C ALA A 129 -19.27 -28.95 31.14
N ALA A 130 -18.52 -29.34 30.11
CA ALA A 130 -17.10 -29.65 30.22
C ALA A 130 -16.20 -28.40 30.28
N THR A 131 -16.65 -27.25 29.75
CA THR A 131 -15.82 -26.04 29.59
C THR A 131 -16.15 -24.89 30.55
N GLY A 132 -17.20 -25.03 31.38
CA GLY A 132 -17.63 -23.99 32.33
C GLY A 132 -18.19 -22.71 31.69
N ILE A 133 -18.51 -22.75 30.38
CA ILE A 133 -19.17 -21.66 29.65
C ILE A 133 -20.38 -22.25 28.94
N THR A 134 -21.57 -21.70 29.20
CA THR A 134 -22.80 -22.11 28.51
C THR A 134 -22.75 -21.77 27.01
N PRO A 135 -23.13 -22.68 26.09
CA PRO A 135 -23.31 -22.40 24.69
C PRO A 135 -24.62 -21.64 24.57
N ILE A 136 -24.53 -20.43 24.06
CA ILE A 136 -25.63 -19.47 23.97
C ILE A 136 -26.68 -19.93 22.93
N GLY A 137 -26.40 -20.93 22.10
CA GLY A 137 -27.42 -21.56 21.23
C GLY A 137 -28.59 -22.22 21.98
N LEU A 138 -28.42 -22.53 23.28
CA LEU A 138 -29.54 -22.91 24.15
C LEU A 138 -30.42 -21.71 24.54
N LEU A 139 -29.83 -20.52 24.67
CA LEU A 139 -30.55 -19.28 24.97
C LEU A 139 -31.32 -18.76 23.75
N SER A 140 -30.76 -18.87 22.54
CA SER A 140 -31.47 -18.49 21.31
C SER A 140 -32.71 -19.38 21.07
N ASN A 141 -32.61 -20.69 21.27
CA ASN A 141 -33.74 -21.61 21.16
C ASN A 141 -34.83 -21.40 22.24
N LEU A 142 -34.45 -20.90 23.42
CA LEU A 142 -35.40 -20.45 24.45
C LEU A 142 -36.11 -19.15 24.00
N MET A 143 -35.37 -18.24 23.38
CA MET A 143 -35.87 -16.92 22.94
C MET A 143 -36.76 -17.02 21.69
N ASP A 144 -36.47 -17.94 20.77
CA ASP A 144 -37.28 -18.19 19.57
C ASP A 144 -38.61 -18.88 19.90
N ASN A 145 -38.63 -19.78 20.89
CA ASN A 145 -39.88 -20.35 21.42
C ASN A 145 -40.71 -19.35 22.23
N LEU A 146 -40.10 -18.26 22.72
CA LEU A 146 -40.78 -17.16 23.43
C LEU A 146 -41.33 -16.07 22.49
N LYS A 147 -40.80 -15.93 21.27
CA LYS A 147 -41.30 -14.95 20.28
C LYS A 147 -42.63 -15.37 19.63
N GLY A 148 -43.02 -16.63 19.77
CA GLY A 148 -44.21 -17.22 19.14
C GLY A 148 -45.40 -17.49 20.05
N SER A 149 -45.72 -16.63 21.02
CA SER A 149 -47.05 -16.52 21.70
C SER A 149 -46.89 -15.93 23.10
N VAL A 150 -47.04 -14.61 23.26
CA VAL A 150 -47.08 -13.98 24.60
C VAL A 150 -48.25 -13.02 24.71
N THR A 151 -49.43 -13.56 25.06
CA THR A 151 -50.49 -12.78 25.73
C THR A 151 -51.11 -13.47 26.94
N ASP A 152 -50.82 -14.75 27.23
CA ASP A 152 -51.40 -15.47 28.37
C ASP A 152 -50.37 -15.73 29.49
N LYS A 153 -50.52 -15.02 30.61
CA LYS A 153 -49.67 -15.17 31.81
C LYS A 153 -49.76 -16.56 32.45
N GLU A 154 -50.88 -17.28 32.32
CA GLU A 154 -51.04 -18.62 32.88
C GLU A 154 -50.17 -19.68 32.18
N LYS A 155 -49.94 -19.55 30.86
CA LYS A 155 -49.09 -20.47 30.09
C LYS A 155 -47.60 -20.26 30.37
N VAL A 156 -47.20 -19.05 30.75
CA VAL A 156 -45.81 -18.74 31.13
C VAL A 156 -45.46 -19.42 32.46
N THR A 157 -46.38 -19.44 33.43
CA THR A 157 -46.19 -20.19 34.68
C THR A 157 -46.12 -21.70 34.46
N THR A 158 -46.94 -22.27 33.58
CA THR A 158 -46.86 -23.71 33.25
C THR A 158 -45.60 -24.06 32.45
N ALA A 159 -45.11 -23.15 31.60
CA ALA A 159 -43.85 -23.31 30.89
C ALA A 159 -42.66 -23.30 31.87
N ILE A 160 -42.67 -22.40 32.87
CA ILE A 160 -41.62 -22.34 33.91
C ILE A 160 -41.67 -23.57 34.83
N GLU A 161 -42.86 -24.07 35.20
CA GLU A 161 -43.02 -25.32 35.96
C GLU A 161 -42.57 -26.54 35.16
N SER A 162 -42.84 -26.57 33.85
CA SER A 162 -42.36 -27.64 32.95
C SER A 162 -40.83 -27.61 32.80
N VAL A 163 -40.19 -26.43 32.84
CA VAL A 163 -38.72 -26.31 32.89
C VAL A 163 -38.19 -26.82 34.23
N GLY A 164 -38.88 -26.56 35.34
CA GLY A 164 -38.57 -27.15 36.65
C GLY A 164 -38.69 -28.68 36.67
N GLN A 165 -39.67 -29.24 35.95
CA GLN A 165 -39.81 -30.69 35.75
C GLN A 165 -38.79 -31.28 34.77
N TYR A 166 -38.42 -30.58 33.70
CA TYR A 166 -37.35 -31.02 32.78
C TYR A 166 -35.96 -30.97 33.42
N LEU A 167 -35.72 -30.06 34.37
CA LEU A 167 -34.49 -29.99 35.15
C LEU A 167 -34.42 -31.06 36.26
N THR A 168 -35.56 -31.58 36.72
CA THR A 168 -35.63 -32.63 37.76
C THR A 168 -35.74 -34.04 37.17
N ASP A 169 -36.37 -34.21 36.01
CA ASP A 169 -36.34 -35.44 35.21
C ASP A 169 -35.05 -35.59 34.38
N ALA A 170 -34.20 -34.57 34.37
CA ALA A 170 -32.80 -34.67 33.96
C ALA A 170 -31.97 -35.48 34.97
N LYS A 171 -32.29 -36.77 35.11
CA LYS A 171 -31.29 -37.82 35.39
C LYS A 171 -30.33 -38.01 34.19
N VAL A 172 -29.90 -36.90 33.58
CA VAL A 172 -28.97 -36.83 32.45
C VAL A 172 -27.62 -36.24 32.90
N PHE A 173 -27.46 -35.97 34.21
CA PHE A 173 -26.17 -35.64 34.83
C PHE A 173 -25.16 -36.81 34.91
N GLU A 174 -25.39 -37.89 34.16
CA GLU A 174 -24.44 -39.00 34.00
C GLU A 174 -23.96 -39.16 32.56
N ASP A 175 -23.85 -38.10 31.76
CA ASP A 175 -23.15 -38.21 30.47
C ASP A 175 -21.62 -38.13 30.65
N ASN A 176 -21.08 -39.18 31.29
CA ASN A 176 -19.66 -39.45 31.50
C ASN A 176 -18.88 -39.71 30.18
N SER A 177 -19.50 -39.62 29.00
CA SER A 177 -18.89 -40.01 27.73
C SER A 177 -17.95 -38.94 27.17
N LEU A 178 -18.41 -37.69 27.04
CA LEU A 178 -17.63 -36.60 26.41
C LEU A 178 -16.50 -36.06 27.29
N ALA A 179 -16.73 -35.95 28.60
CA ALA A 179 -15.68 -35.57 29.55
C ALA A 179 -14.57 -36.64 29.61
N LYS A 180 -14.95 -37.91 29.51
CA LYS A 180 -14.02 -39.04 29.45
C LYS A 180 -13.23 -39.05 28.14
N GLU A 181 -13.87 -38.79 27.01
CA GLU A 181 -13.18 -38.69 25.71
C GLU A 181 -12.20 -37.52 25.64
N PHE A 182 -12.57 -36.37 26.21
CA PHE A 182 -11.66 -35.23 26.35
C PHE A 182 -10.46 -35.58 27.24
N SER A 183 -10.70 -36.23 28.38
CA SER A 183 -9.63 -36.73 29.25
C SER A 183 -8.77 -37.80 28.56
N GLU A 184 -9.37 -38.68 27.76
CA GLU A 184 -8.65 -39.69 26.96
C GLU A 184 -7.81 -39.08 25.85
N PHE A 185 -8.30 -38.00 25.22
CA PHE A 185 -7.53 -37.21 24.26
C PHE A 185 -6.32 -36.57 24.94
N GLN A 186 -6.54 -35.84 26.04
CA GLN A 186 -5.45 -35.21 26.81
C GLN A 186 -4.40 -36.22 27.22
N LYS A 187 -4.83 -37.34 27.81
CA LYS A 187 -3.93 -38.41 28.23
C LYS A 187 -3.13 -38.98 27.07
N SER A 188 -3.78 -39.25 25.93
CA SER A 188 -3.11 -39.78 24.75
C SER A 188 -2.14 -38.74 24.14
N PHE A 189 -2.42 -37.44 24.29
CA PHE A 189 -1.54 -36.37 23.83
C PHE A 189 -0.34 -36.19 24.75
N GLU A 190 -0.53 -36.26 26.07
CA GLU A 190 0.55 -36.28 27.06
C GLU A 190 1.47 -37.49 26.85
N GLU A 191 0.90 -38.70 26.68
CA GLU A 191 1.65 -39.92 26.34
C GLU A 191 2.46 -39.74 25.04
N LEU A 192 1.91 -39.04 24.03
CA LEU A 192 2.63 -38.77 22.79
C LEU A 192 3.84 -37.84 23.01
N LEU A 193 3.69 -36.80 23.83
CA LEU A 193 4.78 -35.85 24.14
C LEU A 193 5.89 -36.54 24.94
N GLU A 194 5.54 -37.35 25.94
CA GLU A 194 6.48 -38.13 26.74
C GLU A 194 7.29 -39.10 25.87
N GLU A 195 6.63 -39.92 25.06
CA GLU A 195 7.27 -40.89 24.18
C GLU A 195 8.13 -40.22 23.10
N SER A 196 7.74 -39.01 22.67
CA SER A 196 8.51 -38.20 21.73
C SER A 196 9.68 -37.44 22.37
N LYS A 197 9.86 -37.55 23.70
CA LYS A 197 10.87 -36.83 24.49
C LYS A 197 10.77 -35.32 24.34
N VAL A 198 9.54 -34.80 24.28
CA VAL A 198 9.23 -33.38 24.23
C VAL A 198 8.82 -32.94 25.64
N LYS A 199 9.68 -32.15 26.29
CA LYS A 199 9.40 -31.60 27.62
C LYS A 199 8.40 -30.45 27.57
N LYS A 200 8.43 -29.68 26.49
CA LYS A 200 7.51 -28.55 26.25
C LYS A 200 7.21 -28.44 24.76
N LEU A 201 5.93 -28.39 24.39
CA LEU A 201 5.50 -28.09 23.04
C LEU A 201 5.09 -26.62 22.96
N VAL A 202 5.73 -25.85 22.08
CA VAL A 202 5.39 -24.45 21.78
C VAL A 202 4.71 -24.40 20.41
N VAL A 203 3.45 -23.97 20.38
CA VAL A 203 2.68 -23.81 19.15
C VAL A 203 2.57 -22.32 18.82
N LEU A 204 3.22 -21.91 17.73
CA LEU A 204 3.23 -20.54 17.22
C LEU A 204 2.12 -20.40 16.19
N ILE A 205 1.09 -19.63 16.51
CA ILE A 205 -0.10 -19.46 15.68
C ILE A 205 -0.08 -18.09 15.02
N ASP A 206 -0.17 -18.05 13.69
CA ASP A 206 -0.07 -16.84 12.88
C ASP A 206 -1.23 -16.69 11.88
N ASP A 207 -1.40 -15.48 11.34
CA ASP A 207 -2.38 -15.09 10.32
C ASP A 207 -3.85 -15.43 10.66
N LEU A 208 -4.21 -15.48 11.96
CA LEU A 208 -5.62 -15.67 12.37
C LEU A 208 -6.51 -14.49 11.97
N ASP A 209 -5.96 -13.29 11.93
CA ASP A 209 -6.61 -12.05 11.52
C ASP A 209 -6.87 -11.98 10.00
N ARG A 210 -6.34 -12.92 9.21
CA ARG A 210 -6.63 -13.08 7.77
C ARG A 210 -7.67 -14.15 7.46
N CYS A 211 -8.06 -14.94 8.46
CA CYS A 211 -9.03 -16.00 8.30
C CYS A 211 -10.47 -15.46 8.26
N LEU A 212 -11.40 -16.25 7.75
CA LEU A 212 -12.82 -15.97 7.93
C LEU A 212 -13.18 -16.00 9.42
N PRO A 213 -14.11 -15.15 9.90
CA PRO A 213 -14.54 -15.09 11.30
C PRO A 213 -14.78 -16.44 11.96
N LYS A 214 -15.51 -17.33 11.28
CA LYS A 214 -15.79 -18.69 11.77
C LYS A 214 -14.51 -19.49 12.04
N ILE A 215 -13.55 -19.47 11.11
CA ILE A 215 -12.29 -20.22 11.22
C ILE A 215 -11.41 -19.65 12.32
N THR A 216 -11.38 -18.32 12.47
CA THR A 216 -10.68 -17.66 13.58
C THR A 216 -11.19 -18.15 14.92
N ILE A 217 -12.51 -18.17 15.15
CA ILE A 217 -13.11 -18.65 16.40
C ILE A 217 -12.88 -20.15 16.60
N GLU A 218 -13.10 -20.98 15.57
CA GLU A 218 -12.85 -22.42 15.68
C GLU A 218 -11.38 -22.74 16.02
N THR A 219 -10.42 -21.95 15.50
CA THR A 219 -9.00 -22.11 15.82
C THR A 219 -8.70 -21.70 17.26
N LEU A 220 -9.26 -20.58 17.72
CA LEU A 220 -9.13 -20.13 19.11
C LEU A 220 -9.75 -21.13 20.11
N GLU A 221 -10.87 -21.75 19.74
CA GLU A 221 -11.44 -22.86 20.50
C GLU A 221 -10.55 -24.12 20.47
N ALA A 222 -9.91 -24.40 19.32
CA ALA A 222 -8.96 -25.50 19.21
C ALA A 222 -7.78 -25.33 20.18
N VAL A 223 -7.22 -24.12 20.25
CA VAL A 223 -6.17 -23.77 21.22
C VAL A 223 -6.62 -24.09 22.64
N ARG A 224 -7.85 -23.70 23.00
CA ARG A 224 -8.40 -23.95 24.33
C ARG A 224 -8.45 -25.44 24.68
N LEU A 225 -8.71 -26.34 23.72
CA LEU A 225 -8.70 -27.79 23.96
C LEU A 225 -7.32 -28.28 24.43
N PHE A 226 -6.26 -27.72 23.86
CA PHE A 226 -4.88 -28.07 24.19
C PHE A 226 -4.32 -27.33 25.42
N MET A 227 -4.83 -26.14 25.74
CA MET A 227 -4.41 -25.37 26.93
C MET A 227 -4.61 -26.10 28.26
N PHE A 228 -5.29 -27.25 28.28
CA PHE A 228 -5.44 -28.08 29.47
C PHE A 228 -4.48 -29.28 29.51
N SER A 229 -3.72 -29.53 28.43
CA SER A 229 -2.67 -30.55 28.41
C SER A 229 -1.40 -29.98 29.02
N LYS A 230 -0.77 -30.72 29.94
CA LYS A 230 0.49 -30.30 30.54
C LYS A 230 1.56 -30.10 29.47
N SER A 231 2.55 -29.27 29.78
CA SER A 231 3.73 -29.07 28.94
C SER A 231 3.45 -28.46 27.56
N THR A 232 2.39 -27.66 27.43
CA THR A 232 2.10 -26.90 26.20
C THR A 232 2.25 -25.39 26.39
N ALA A 233 2.59 -24.66 25.33
CA ALA A 233 2.59 -23.22 25.28
C ALA A 233 2.05 -22.76 23.92
N PHE A 234 1.13 -21.80 23.91
CA PHE A 234 0.57 -21.22 22.70
C PHE A 234 1.02 -19.76 22.58
N VAL A 235 1.57 -19.38 21.44
CA VAL A 235 1.88 -17.98 21.12
C VAL A 235 1.04 -17.58 19.93
N ILE A 236 0.05 -16.73 20.15
CA ILE A 236 -0.97 -16.38 19.16
C ILE A 236 -0.70 -14.97 18.68
N ALA A 237 -0.29 -14.83 17.41
CA ALA A 237 -0.11 -13.53 16.79
C ALA A 237 -1.36 -13.13 15.99
N ALA A 238 -2.02 -12.04 16.41
CA ALA A 238 -3.24 -11.56 15.76
C ALA A 238 -3.47 -10.07 16.00
N ASP A 239 -4.15 -9.42 15.07
CA ASP A 239 -4.76 -8.10 15.27
C ASP A 239 -6.00 -8.23 16.19
N GLU A 240 -5.97 -7.56 17.34
CA GLU A 240 -7.02 -7.62 18.36
C GLU A 240 -8.38 -7.17 17.80
N ALA A 241 -8.41 -6.13 16.96
CA ALA A 241 -9.64 -5.60 16.37
C ALA A 241 -10.27 -6.61 15.39
N MET A 242 -9.45 -7.35 14.65
CA MET A 242 -9.94 -8.39 13.73
C MET A 242 -10.50 -9.59 14.48
N ILE A 243 -9.88 -9.97 15.61
CA ILE A 243 -10.45 -11.03 16.45
C ILE A 243 -11.77 -10.57 17.09
N GLU A 244 -11.85 -9.34 17.59
CA GLU A 244 -13.11 -8.79 18.11
C GLU A 244 -14.23 -8.81 17.07
N TYR A 245 -13.91 -8.41 15.82
CA TYR A 245 -14.83 -8.50 14.70
C TYR A 245 -15.27 -9.96 14.46
N ALA A 246 -14.34 -10.91 14.49
CA ALA A 246 -14.65 -12.32 14.31
C ALA A 246 -15.59 -12.85 15.40
N VAL A 247 -15.38 -12.45 16.65
CA VAL A 247 -16.25 -12.81 17.79
C VAL A 247 -17.65 -12.23 17.60
N ARG A 248 -17.77 -10.95 17.23
CA ARG A 248 -19.08 -10.30 17.01
C ARG A 248 -19.87 -10.97 15.89
N ASN A 249 -19.20 -11.31 14.79
CA ASN A 249 -19.86 -11.98 13.66
C ASN A 249 -20.32 -13.40 14.04
N HIS A 250 -19.54 -14.11 14.86
CA HIS A 250 -19.91 -15.43 15.35
C HIS A 250 -21.06 -15.41 16.38
N PHE A 251 -21.24 -14.30 17.12
CA PHE A 251 -22.29 -14.12 18.12
C PHE A 251 -23.15 -12.86 17.86
N PRO A 252 -23.97 -12.83 16.80
CA PRO A 252 -24.71 -11.63 16.37
C PRO A 252 -25.81 -11.19 17.35
N ASP A 253 -26.43 -12.12 18.08
CA ASP A 253 -27.57 -11.86 18.97
C ASP A 253 -27.19 -11.25 20.34
N LEU A 254 -25.89 -11.05 20.61
CA LEU A 254 -25.42 -10.38 21.83
C LEU A 254 -25.39 -8.85 21.70
N SER A 255 -25.73 -8.31 20.53
CA SER A 255 -25.51 -6.89 20.19
C SER A 255 -26.73 -5.96 20.32
N ASP A 256 -27.93 -6.48 20.63
CA ASP A 256 -29.18 -5.76 20.31
C ASP A 256 -30.04 -5.31 21.50
N ASP A 257 -29.44 -5.07 22.67
CA ASP A 257 -30.09 -4.30 23.76
C ASP A 257 -29.82 -2.79 23.65
N GLY A 258 -29.59 -2.28 22.43
CA GLY A 258 -29.49 -0.85 22.12
C GLY A 258 -28.21 -0.14 22.58
N ASP A 259 -27.26 -0.85 23.20
CA ASP A 259 -26.00 -0.29 23.69
C ASP A 259 -24.80 -0.99 23.05
N ILE A 260 -24.16 -0.34 22.06
CA ILE A 260 -22.98 -0.83 21.31
C ILE A 260 -21.82 -1.23 22.26
N ARG A 261 -21.82 -0.73 23.49
CA ARG A 261 -20.79 -1.00 24.51
C ARG A 261 -20.81 -2.44 25.05
N THR A 262 -21.96 -3.11 25.12
CA THR A 262 -22.06 -4.46 25.71
C THR A 262 -21.41 -5.54 24.82
N GLY A 263 -21.56 -5.44 23.50
CA GLY A 263 -20.90 -6.33 22.55
C GLY A 263 -19.37 -6.16 22.51
N PHE A 264 -18.87 -4.94 22.72
CA PHE A 264 -17.43 -4.64 22.80
C PHE A 264 -16.80 -5.27 24.06
N GLU A 265 -17.48 -5.17 25.20
CA GLU A 265 -17.00 -5.80 26.44
C GLU A 265 -16.98 -7.34 26.36
N TYR A 266 -17.95 -7.95 25.68
CA TYR A 266 -17.99 -9.41 25.54
C TYR A 266 -16.81 -9.94 24.71
N SER A 267 -16.51 -9.33 23.56
CA SER A 267 -15.39 -9.75 22.70
C SER A 267 -14.05 -9.67 23.43
N LYS A 268 -13.86 -8.62 24.24
CA LYS A 268 -12.66 -8.45 25.04
C LYS A 268 -12.54 -9.49 26.15
N ARG A 269 -13.63 -9.76 26.88
CA ARG A 269 -13.67 -10.82 27.92
C ARG A 269 -13.47 -12.22 27.33
N TYR A 270 -13.91 -12.46 26.10
CA TYR A 270 -13.66 -13.72 25.39
C TYR A 270 -12.16 -13.92 25.14
N LEU A 271 -11.48 -12.89 24.64
CA LEU A 271 -10.02 -12.88 24.45
C LEU A 271 -9.25 -13.04 25.75
N GLU A 272 -9.62 -12.30 26.80
CA GLU A 272 -8.98 -12.40 28.13
C GLU A 272 -9.04 -13.81 28.74
N LYS A 273 -10.07 -14.60 28.41
CA LYS A 273 -10.17 -16.00 28.87
C LYS A 273 -9.27 -16.96 28.10
N LEU A 274 -8.89 -16.62 26.87
CA LEU A 274 -8.10 -17.47 25.98
C LEU A 274 -6.61 -17.09 25.99
N ILE A 275 -6.32 -15.80 26.16
CA ILE A 275 -4.99 -15.23 26.18
C ILE A 275 -4.68 -14.84 27.62
N GLN A 276 -3.81 -15.61 28.26
CA GLN A 276 -3.45 -15.37 29.66
C GLN A 276 -2.46 -14.21 29.79
N VAL A 277 -1.56 -14.05 28.81
CA VAL A 277 -0.54 -13.01 28.82
C VAL A 277 -0.53 -12.25 27.49
N PRO A 278 -1.07 -11.02 27.42
CA PRO A 278 -1.06 -10.22 26.21
C PRO A 278 0.22 -9.36 26.12
N PHE A 279 0.98 -9.51 25.04
CA PHE A 279 2.04 -8.60 24.60
C PHE A 279 1.52 -7.73 23.47
N ARG A 280 1.71 -6.42 23.57
CA ARG A 280 1.38 -5.47 22.51
C ARG A 280 2.66 -4.92 21.90
N ILE A 281 2.80 -5.06 20.59
CA ILE A 281 3.91 -4.49 19.84
C ILE A 281 3.72 -2.96 19.81
N PRO A 282 4.69 -2.18 20.28
CA PRO A 282 4.61 -0.72 20.21
C PRO A 282 4.71 -0.25 18.75
N ALA A 283 4.01 0.82 18.41
CA ALA A 283 4.24 1.55 17.16
C ALA A 283 5.60 2.25 17.22
N LEU A 284 6.27 2.39 16.08
CA LEU A 284 7.56 3.08 16.02
C LEU A 284 7.37 4.58 16.20
N GLY A 285 8.23 5.20 17.01
CA GLY A 285 8.38 6.65 17.03
C GLY A 285 9.00 7.19 15.73
N GLU A 286 9.04 8.51 15.58
CA GLU A 286 9.60 9.17 14.40
C GLU A 286 11.09 8.86 14.23
N ILE A 287 11.86 8.95 15.31
CA ILE A 287 13.31 8.64 15.32
C ILE A 287 13.57 7.17 15.00
N GLU A 288 12.80 6.24 15.57
CA GLU A 288 12.91 4.81 15.31
C GLU A 288 12.55 4.48 13.85
N SER A 289 11.51 5.12 13.33
CA SER A 289 11.12 5.01 11.92
C SER A 289 12.23 5.51 11.00
N GLY A 290 12.86 6.66 11.31
CA GLY A 290 14.00 7.19 10.57
C GLY A 290 15.22 6.25 10.58
N MET A 291 15.53 5.66 11.74
CA MET A 291 16.56 4.62 11.84
C MET A 291 16.20 3.39 10.99
N TYR A 292 14.95 2.95 11.03
CA TYR A 292 14.47 1.82 10.24
C TYR A 292 14.55 2.09 8.74
N ILE A 293 14.16 3.28 8.27
CA ILE A 293 14.28 3.72 6.87
C ILE A 293 15.74 3.67 6.44
N THR A 294 16.65 4.17 7.28
CA THR A 294 18.10 4.15 7.03
C THR A 294 18.62 2.73 6.87
N LEU A 295 18.23 1.82 7.78
CA LEU A 295 18.59 0.40 7.71
C LEU A 295 18.04 -0.28 6.46
N LEU A 296 16.79 0.01 6.06
CA LEU A 296 16.20 -0.56 4.85
C LEU A 296 16.90 -0.10 3.57
N LEU A 297 17.23 1.20 3.46
CA LEU A 297 17.91 1.74 2.28
C LEU A 297 19.34 1.20 2.16
N ILE A 298 20.11 1.22 3.26
CA ILE A 298 21.46 0.65 3.29
C ILE A 298 21.44 -0.87 3.05
N GLY A 299 20.52 -1.59 3.70
CA GLY A 299 20.33 -3.03 3.52
C GLY A 299 19.82 -3.40 2.13
N SER A 300 19.35 -2.44 1.34
CA SER A 300 19.05 -2.66 -0.08
C SER A 300 20.33 -2.69 -0.95
N CYS A 301 21.42 -2.07 -0.49
CA CYS A 301 22.69 -1.97 -1.20
C CYS A 301 23.74 -2.96 -0.68
N LEU A 302 23.73 -3.22 0.64
CA LEU A 302 24.57 -4.23 1.29
C LEU A 302 23.83 -5.55 1.45
N LYS A 303 24.58 -6.65 1.57
CA LYS A 303 23.99 -7.91 2.01
C LYS A 303 23.70 -7.85 3.51
N GLU A 304 22.59 -8.45 3.94
CA GLU A 304 22.17 -8.46 5.34
C GLU A 304 23.18 -9.17 6.27
N ASP A 305 24.03 -10.06 5.74
CA ASP A 305 25.08 -10.77 6.47
C ASP A 305 26.45 -10.05 6.48
N SER A 306 26.55 -8.87 5.86
CA SER A 306 27.79 -8.09 5.84
C SER A 306 28.20 -7.60 7.23
N ALA A 307 29.51 -7.51 7.47
CA ALA A 307 30.05 -7.08 8.76
C ALA A 307 29.68 -5.62 9.07
N GLU A 308 29.69 -4.77 8.05
CA GLU A 308 29.34 -3.36 8.10
C GLU A 308 27.87 -3.17 8.48
N PHE A 309 26.96 -3.93 7.83
CA PHE A 309 25.54 -3.86 8.16
C PHE A 309 25.24 -4.36 9.57
N ASN A 310 25.89 -5.44 10.01
CA ASN A 310 25.74 -5.95 11.38
C ASN A 310 26.25 -4.98 12.45
N LYS A 311 27.35 -4.25 12.19
CA LYS A 311 27.82 -3.18 13.06
C LYS A 311 26.79 -2.06 13.16
N LEU A 312 26.25 -1.61 12.02
CA LEU A 312 25.21 -0.57 11.98
C LEU A 312 23.95 -1.02 12.73
N LEU A 313 23.52 -2.27 12.54
CA LEU A 313 22.39 -2.86 13.25
C LEU A 313 22.61 -2.85 14.76
N THR A 314 23.82 -3.16 15.21
CA THR A 314 24.18 -3.13 16.63
C THR A 314 24.04 -1.72 17.21
N VAL A 315 24.51 -0.70 16.49
CA VAL A 315 24.35 0.71 16.89
C VAL A 315 22.87 1.11 16.94
N ALA A 316 22.08 0.69 15.95
CA ALA A 316 20.65 0.97 15.89
C ALA A 316 19.90 0.38 17.09
N VAL A 317 20.12 -0.91 17.35
CA VAL A 317 19.51 -1.64 18.46
C VAL A 317 19.91 -1.00 19.80
N ASP A 318 21.17 -0.59 19.97
CA ASP A 318 21.60 0.06 21.21
C ASP A 318 20.88 1.38 21.48
N LYS A 319 20.64 2.18 20.43
CA LYS A 319 19.82 3.41 20.52
C LYS A 319 18.36 3.12 20.80
N MET A 320 17.79 2.10 20.16
CA MET A 320 16.39 1.68 20.38
C MET A 320 16.14 1.11 21.78
N LYS A 321 17.18 0.80 22.58
CA LYS A 321 17.00 0.49 24.01
C LYS A 321 16.66 1.72 24.85
N LYS A 322 16.94 2.93 24.36
CA LYS A 322 16.74 4.20 25.06
C LYS A 322 15.97 5.20 24.20
N PRO A 323 14.73 4.88 23.78
CA PRO A 323 13.96 5.73 22.88
C PRO A 323 13.70 7.13 23.45
N TRP A 324 13.67 7.29 24.78
CA TRP A 324 13.50 8.59 25.45
C TRP A 324 14.67 9.57 25.25
N GLU A 325 15.83 9.11 24.79
CA GLU A 325 16.92 10.01 24.41
C GLU A 325 16.59 10.76 23.11
N ASN A 326 15.66 10.26 22.28
CA ASN A 326 15.25 10.86 21.00
C ASN A 326 16.43 11.15 20.04
N LEU A 327 17.46 10.31 20.07
CA LEU A 327 18.66 10.47 19.26
C LEU A 327 18.75 9.39 18.16
N GLY A 328 18.59 9.79 16.91
CA GLY A 328 18.87 8.96 15.73
C GLY A 328 20.37 8.72 15.52
N PHE A 329 20.75 8.20 14.36
CA PHE A 329 22.16 8.00 14.01
C PHE A 329 22.91 9.34 13.88
N THR A 330 24.12 9.43 14.45
CA THR A 330 25.03 10.53 14.12
C THR A 330 25.88 10.20 12.90
N ILE A 331 26.45 11.24 12.27
CA ILE A 331 27.33 11.07 11.10
C ILE A 331 28.57 10.24 11.48
N GLU A 332 29.14 10.47 12.68
CA GLU A 332 30.30 9.74 13.18
C GLU A 332 29.98 8.25 13.32
N GLN A 333 28.81 7.91 13.88
CA GLN A 333 28.37 6.53 14.05
C GLN A 333 28.16 5.82 12.72
N LEU A 334 27.56 6.51 11.73
CA LEU A 334 27.39 5.95 10.39
C LEU A 334 28.74 5.71 9.72
N LYS A 335 29.68 6.65 9.84
CA LYS A 335 31.04 6.50 9.29
C LYS A 335 31.81 5.37 9.96
N GLU A 336 31.72 5.25 11.28
CA GLU A 336 32.39 4.20 12.05
C GLU A 336 31.84 2.80 11.70
N ALA A 337 30.51 2.68 11.61
CA ALA A 337 29.87 1.40 11.30
C ALA A 337 30.12 0.94 9.86
N LEU A 338 30.05 1.86 8.89
CA LEU A 338 30.13 1.56 7.46
C LEU A 338 31.55 1.60 6.88
N GLY A 339 32.49 2.24 7.57
CA GLY A 339 33.89 2.35 7.14
C GLY A 339 34.03 2.96 5.75
N GLU A 340 34.82 2.33 4.89
CA GLU A 340 35.08 2.78 3.51
C GLU A 340 33.80 2.84 2.65
N THR A 341 32.83 1.97 2.98
CA THR A 341 31.55 1.85 2.26
C THR A 341 30.63 3.05 2.47
N TYR A 342 30.85 3.85 3.52
CA TYR A 342 30.07 5.07 3.81
C TYR A 342 30.00 6.00 2.59
N SER A 343 31.12 6.19 1.89
CA SER A 343 31.21 7.07 0.72
C SER A 343 30.31 6.62 -0.44
N SER A 344 30.15 5.31 -0.62
CA SER A 344 29.29 4.73 -1.66
C SER A 344 27.80 4.77 -1.31
N LEU A 345 27.47 4.97 -0.03
CA LEU A 345 26.11 4.95 0.51
C LEU A 345 25.58 6.36 0.86
N SER A 346 26.30 7.40 0.45
CA SER A 346 25.92 8.78 0.78
C SER A 346 24.54 9.13 0.25
N ASN A 347 24.19 8.63 -0.94
CA ASN A 347 22.88 8.86 -1.56
C ASN A 347 21.75 8.24 -0.74
N GLU A 348 21.91 7.00 -0.30
CA GLU A 348 20.92 6.29 0.53
C GLU A 348 20.71 6.99 1.88
N ILE A 349 21.79 7.46 2.50
CA ILE A 349 21.74 8.22 3.76
C ILE A 349 21.02 9.55 3.56
N THR A 350 21.34 10.29 2.49
CA THR A 350 20.66 11.55 2.16
C THR A 350 19.17 11.33 1.92
N VAL A 351 18.81 10.33 1.10
CA VAL A 351 17.40 9.99 0.82
C VAL A 351 16.68 9.61 2.11
N SER A 352 17.33 8.83 2.99
CA SER A 352 16.76 8.45 4.29
C SER A 352 16.40 9.68 5.13
N ASN A 353 17.38 10.57 5.35
CA ASN A 353 17.18 11.79 6.13
C ASN A 353 16.09 12.69 5.53
N GLN A 354 16.01 12.72 4.20
CA GLN A 354 15.04 13.53 3.47
C GLN A 354 13.59 13.05 3.68
N ILE A 355 13.36 11.74 3.69
CA ILE A 355 11.99 11.20 3.75
C ILE A 355 11.55 10.78 5.15
N ALA A 356 12.48 10.66 6.10
CA ALA A 356 12.25 10.06 7.41
C ALA A 356 11.04 10.67 8.13
N ASP A 357 11.02 11.99 8.31
CA ASP A 357 10.02 12.67 9.13
C ASP A 357 8.60 12.54 8.54
N ILE A 358 8.45 12.85 7.25
CA ILE A 358 7.16 12.79 6.57
C ILE A 358 6.66 11.36 6.49
N LEU A 359 7.54 10.42 6.13
CA LEU A 359 7.16 9.03 5.99
C LEU A 359 6.79 8.44 7.35
N ALA A 360 7.55 8.72 8.41
CA ALA A 360 7.26 8.26 9.77
C ALA A 360 5.90 8.77 10.25
N LYS A 361 5.66 10.07 10.15
CA LYS A 361 4.42 10.73 10.58
C LYS A 361 3.20 10.18 9.83
N ASN A 362 3.27 10.09 8.50
CA ASN A 362 2.14 9.65 7.68
C ASN A 362 1.90 8.13 7.70
N THR A 363 2.92 7.33 8.06
CA THR A 363 2.75 5.89 8.24
C THR A 363 2.35 5.51 9.66
N GLN A 364 2.35 6.47 10.60
CA GLN A 364 2.12 6.25 12.04
C GLN A 364 3.06 5.17 12.60
N GLY A 365 4.31 5.15 12.12
CA GLY A 365 5.31 4.18 12.55
C GLY A 365 5.06 2.73 12.12
N ASN A 366 4.18 2.47 11.14
CA ASN A 366 3.92 1.12 10.66
C ASN A 366 5.06 0.60 9.77
N PRO A 367 5.82 -0.44 10.20
CA PRO A 367 7.01 -0.91 9.47
C PRO A 367 6.71 -1.38 8.04
N ARG A 368 5.59 -2.06 7.82
CA ARG A 368 5.22 -2.55 6.49
C ARG A 368 4.89 -1.42 5.53
N LYS A 369 4.19 -0.37 5.97
CA LYS A 369 3.91 0.80 5.13
C LYS A 369 5.22 1.50 4.73
N ILE A 370 6.15 1.68 5.67
CA ILE A 370 7.49 2.23 5.42
C ILE A 370 8.22 1.37 4.38
N LYS A 371 8.33 0.06 4.62
CA LYS A 371 9.02 -0.87 3.72
C LYS A 371 8.42 -0.89 2.32
N ARG A 372 7.09 -0.84 2.20
CA ARG A 372 6.38 -0.75 0.91
C ARG A 372 6.74 0.52 0.15
N PHE A 373 6.79 1.66 0.83
CA PHE A 373 7.21 2.92 0.21
C PHE A 373 8.65 2.81 -0.34
N ILE A 374 9.59 2.32 0.47
CA ILE A 374 10.99 2.13 0.05
C ILE A 374 11.09 1.15 -1.13
N ASN A 375 10.38 0.02 -1.07
CA ASN A 375 10.34 -0.93 -2.17
C ASN A 375 9.80 -0.31 -3.45
N MET A 376 8.77 0.52 -3.35
CA MET A 376 8.20 1.19 -4.52
C MET A 376 9.18 2.21 -5.11
N LEU A 377 9.91 2.95 -4.26
CA LEU A 377 10.94 3.89 -4.69
C LEU A 377 12.05 3.17 -5.47
N LEU A 378 12.59 2.09 -4.90
CA LEU A 378 13.64 1.27 -5.55
C LEU A 378 13.14 0.61 -6.84
N LEU A 379 11.87 0.19 -6.88
CA LEU A 379 11.27 -0.40 -8.07
C LEU A 379 11.12 0.64 -9.19
N ARG A 380 10.66 1.85 -8.88
CA ARG A 380 10.49 2.94 -9.86
C ARG A 380 11.82 3.40 -10.44
N ASP A 381 12.86 3.55 -9.61
CA ASP A 381 14.22 3.83 -10.07
C ASP A 381 14.73 2.75 -11.04
N LYS A 382 14.55 1.47 -10.70
CA LYS A 382 14.92 0.35 -11.58
C LYS A 382 14.14 0.35 -12.89
N ILE A 383 12.83 0.62 -12.85
CA ILE A 383 11.99 0.70 -14.06
C ILE A 383 12.45 1.86 -14.95
N ALA A 384 12.77 3.02 -14.37
CA ALA A 384 13.28 4.17 -15.12
C ALA A 384 14.60 3.86 -15.84
N LYS A 385 15.54 3.22 -15.13
CA LYS A 385 16.80 2.71 -15.71
C LYS A 385 16.55 1.72 -16.83
N ALA A 386 15.67 0.74 -16.63
CA ALA A 386 15.34 -0.27 -17.63
C ALA A 386 14.64 0.31 -18.87
N ARG A 387 13.86 1.38 -18.71
CA ARG A 387 13.21 2.11 -19.81
C ARG A 387 14.13 3.10 -20.52
N GLY A 388 15.37 3.27 -20.05
CA GLY A 388 16.39 4.10 -20.71
C GLY A 388 16.35 5.60 -20.37
N PHE A 389 15.63 6.01 -19.31
CA PHE A 389 15.61 7.40 -18.83
C PHE A 389 16.06 7.55 -17.38
N GLY A 390 16.73 6.52 -16.82
CA GLY A 390 17.23 6.53 -15.45
C GLY A 390 18.18 7.70 -15.16
N ASP A 391 18.99 8.13 -16.14
CA ASP A 391 19.91 9.26 -15.99
C ASP A 391 19.19 10.61 -15.81
N SER A 392 17.90 10.67 -16.17
CA SER A 392 17.04 11.85 -15.98
C SER A 392 16.35 11.85 -14.60
N ILE A 393 16.57 10.83 -13.78
CA ILE A 393 15.96 10.69 -12.45
C ILE A 393 17.03 10.65 -11.38
N GLN A 394 16.84 11.48 -10.36
CA GLN A 394 17.59 11.36 -9.10
C GLN A 394 16.67 10.79 -8.02
N ILE A 395 17.16 9.81 -7.27
CA ILE A 395 16.39 9.14 -6.21
C ILE A 395 15.86 10.13 -5.16
N PRO A 396 16.63 11.14 -4.68
CA PRO A 396 16.11 12.15 -3.74
C PRO A 396 14.86 12.89 -4.25
N ILE A 397 14.88 13.30 -5.53
CA ILE A 397 13.76 14.00 -6.16
C ILE A 397 12.57 13.06 -6.34
N LEU A 398 12.83 11.83 -6.81
CA LEU A 398 11.79 10.81 -6.96
C LEU A 398 11.11 10.50 -5.62
N ALA A 399 11.89 10.39 -4.54
CA ALA A 399 11.37 10.12 -3.21
C ALA A 399 10.48 11.28 -2.71
N LYS A 400 10.92 12.53 -2.87
CA LYS A 400 10.10 13.72 -2.54
C LYS A 400 8.81 13.78 -3.36
N MET A 401 8.89 13.50 -4.66
CA MET A 401 7.71 13.43 -5.54
C MET A 401 6.74 12.32 -5.13
N MET A 402 7.27 11.15 -4.74
CA MET A 402 6.46 10.04 -4.26
C MET A 402 5.75 10.34 -2.93
N LEU A 403 6.38 11.09 -2.01
CA LEU A 403 5.72 11.54 -0.78
C LEU A 403 4.48 12.39 -1.11
N ALA A 404 4.60 13.33 -2.06
CA ALA A 404 3.48 14.13 -2.51
C ALA A 404 2.38 13.29 -3.18
N GLU A 405 2.73 12.37 -4.07
CA GLU A 405 1.76 11.45 -4.69
C GLU A 405 1.01 10.56 -3.68
N TYR A 406 1.64 10.24 -2.54
CA TYR A 406 1.03 9.37 -1.53
C TYR A 406 0.19 10.12 -0.50
N PHE A 407 0.65 11.31 -0.07
CA PHE A 407 0.10 12.01 1.09
C PHE A 407 -0.53 13.37 0.75
N PHE A 408 -0.19 13.97 -0.39
CA PHE A 408 -0.67 15.28 -0.85
C PHE A 408 -1.26 15.17 -2.26
N VAL A 409 -2.23 14.26 -2.43
CA VAL A 409 -2.73 13.83 -3.75
C VAL A 409 -3.28 14.99 -4.57
N ASP A 410 -4.05 15.89 -3.94
CA ASP A 410 -4.68 17.02 -4.61
C ASP A 410 -3.66 18.09 -5.01
N GLU A 411 -2.68 18.35 -4.14
CA GLU A 411 -1.58 19.27 -4.43
C GLU A 411 -0.65 18.70 -5.50
N TYR A 412 -0.35 17.41 -5.45
CA TYR A 412 0.41 16.71 -6.48
C TYR A 412 -0.27 16.83 -7.86
N LYS A 413 -1.60 16.64 -7.92
CA LYS A 413 -2.41 16.87 -9.12
C LYS A 413 -2.30 18.31 -9.63
N LYS A 414 -2.39 19.28 -8.72
CA LYS A 414 -2.28 20.70 -9.05
C LYS A 414 -0.89 21.05 -9.58
N ILE A 415 0.18 20.53 -8.98
CA ILE A 415 1.56 20.68 -9.47
C ILE A 415 1.67 20.08 -10.88
N ALA A 416 1.18 18.86 -11.10
CA ALA A 416 1.21 18.22 -12.42
C ALA A 416 0.48 19.04 -13.49
N THR A 417 -0.71 19.56 -13.16
CA THR A 417 -1.54 20.37 -14.08
C THR A 417 -0.89 21.70 -14.43
N LEU A 418 -0.17 22.31 -13.48
CA LEU A 418 0.50 23.60 -13.65
C LEU A 418 1.95 23.48 -14.13
N THR A 419 2.43 22.25 -14.38
CA THR A 419 3.75 22.02 -14.94
C THR A 419 3.76 22.42 -16.42
N ASP A 420 4.72 23.26 -16.82
CA ASP A 420 4.84 23.79 -18.17
C ASP A 420 5.46 22.79 -19.16
N ASP A 421 5.60 23.21 -20.42
CA ASP A 421 6.19 22.36 -21.47
C ASP A 421 7.69 22.08 -21.25
N ASN A 422 8.36 22.84 -20.37
CA ASN A 422 9.75 22.62 -19.95
C ASN A 422 9.85 21.72 -18.71
N GLY A 423 8.72 21.36 -18.11
CA GLY A 423 8.64 20.52 -16.92
C GLY A 423 8.75 21.25 -15.60
N LYS A 424 8.66 22.59 -15.58
CA LYS A 424 8.73 23.42 -14.37
C LYS A 424 7.35 23.84 -13.90
N CYS A 425 7.18 24.02 -12.59
CA CYS A 425 5.93 24.49 -12.00
C CYS A 425 6.16 25.81 -11.25
N ASP A 426 5.75 26.93 -11.86
CA ASP A 426 5.95 28.28 -11.31
C ASP A 426 5.29 28.44 -9.93
N LEU A 427 4.10 27.86 -9.72
CA LEU A 427 3.41 27.93 -8.44
C LEU A 427 4.21 27.24 -7.32
N LEU A 428 4.80 26.07 -7.62
CA LEU A 428 5.64 25.35 -6.68
C LEU A 428 6.95 26.11 -6.40
N HIS A 429 7.55 26.69 -7.44
CA HIS A 429 8.74 27.53 -7.30
C HIS A 429 8.50 28.74 -6.38
N ILE A 430 7.38 29.44 -6.57
CA ILE A 430 6.99 30.57 -5.72
C ILE A 430 6.78 30.09 -4.28
N PHE A 431 6.06 28.98 -4.09
CA PHE A 431 5.79 28.42 -2.77
C PHE A 431 7.08 28.06 -2.03
N GLU A 432 7.98 27.31 -2.67
CA GLU A 432 9.27 26.94 -2.09
C GLU A 432 10.14 28.17 -1.78
N THR A 433 10.13 29.18 -2.65
CA THR A 433 10.90 30.42 -2.45
C THR A 433 10.37 31.23 -1.25
N GLN A 434 9.06 31.34 -1.11
CA GLN A 434 8.42 32.03 0.02
C GLN A 434 8.71 31.36 1.37
N LEU A 435 8.90 30.04 1.39
CA LEU A 435 9.26 29.33 2.62
C LEU A 435 10.73 29.57 3.03
N LEU A 436 11.60 29.92 2.07
CA LEU A 436 13.02 30.20 2.31
C LEU A 436 13.31 31.66 2.66
N GLU A 437 12.46 32.60 2.26
CA GLU A 437 12.61 34.03 2.56
C GLU A 437 12.71 34.35 4.06
N PRO A 438 11.84 33.82 4.95
CA PRO A 438 11.94 34.04 6.40
C PRO A 438 13.21 33.46 7.02
N ILE A 439 13.73 32.37 6.45
CA ILE A 439 14.92 31.65 6.96
C ILE A 439 16.19 32.45 6.61
N LYS A 440 16.28 32.98 5.38
CA LYS A 440 17.40 33.83 4.94
C LYS A 440 17.45 35.17 5.67
N GLU A 441 16.31 35.79 5.97
CA GLU A 441 16.27 37.02 6.79
C GLU A 441 16.70 36.76 8.25
N ALA A 442 16.41 35.58 8.80
CA ALA A 442 16.87 35.17 10.14
C ALA A 442 18.38 34.87 10.21
N GLU A 443 18.95 34.24 9.17
CA GLU A 443 20.39 33.97 9.09
C GLU A 443 21.22 35.23 8.79
N THR A 444 20.76 36.09 7.88
CA THR A 444 21.43 37.38 7.59
C THR A 444 21.35 38.36 8.75
N SER A 445 20.23 38.40 9.50
CA SER A 445 20.12 39.21 10.71
C SER A 445 21.01 38.69 11.86
N ALA A 446 21.32 37.40 11.92
CA ALA A 446 22.26 36.83 12.89
C ALA A 446 23.73 37.15 12.54
N GLU A 447 24.12 37.11 11.26
CA GLU A 447 25.46 37.52 10.81
C GLU A 447 25.68 39.05 10.85
N ASP A 448 24.62 39.84 10.61
CA ASP A 448 24.68 41.31 10.72
C ASP A 448 24.62 41.80 12.18
N ALA A 449 24.02 41.02 13.10
CA ALA A 449 24.02 41.33 14.53
C ALA A 449 25.41 41.22 15.18
N GLU A 450 26.35 40.46 14.60
CA GLU A 450 27.76 40.47 15.02
C GLU A 450 28.57 41.63 14.41
N LYS A 451 28.07 42.31 13.37
CA LYS A 451 28.81 43.39 12.68
C LYS A 451 28.27 44.80 12.89
N GLN A 452 27.09 44.98 13.49
CA GLN A 452 26.52 46.33 13.70
C GLN A 452 26.30 46.67 15.19
N LYS A 453 27.41 46.83 15.91
CA LYS A 453 27.51 47.69 17.11
C LYS A 453 28.25 48.99 16.81
N SER A 454 27.83 49.73 15.78
CA SER A 454 28.11 51.16 15.70
C SER A 454 27.25 51.86 14.66
N GLU A 455 26.60 52.92 15.14
CA GLU A 455 26.02 54.06 14.42
C GLU A 455 24.52 54.08 14.08
N LYS A 456 23.99 55.26 14.41
CA LYS A 456 22.60 55.67 14.59
C LYS A 456 21.84 55.89 13.28
N THR A 457 20.56 55.53 13.34
CA THR A 457 19.37 56.24 12.84
C THR A 457 19.36 56.69 11.37
N LYS A 458 18.56 56.01 10.54
CA LYS A 458 17.81 56.62 9.43
C LYS A 458 16.61 55.75 9.00
N THR A 459 15.42 56.34 9.15
CA THR A 459 14.17 56.15 8.40
C THR A 459 13.88 54.78 7.76
N LEU A 460 12.90 54.09 8.35
CA LEU A 460 12.16 52.96 7.77
C LEU A 460 11.44 53.41 6.48
N SER A 461 11.99 53.04 5.32
CA SER A 461 11.22 52.94 4.09
C SER A 461 10.46 51.62 4.10
N VAL A 462 9.12 51.70 4.18
CA VAL A 462 8.23 50.54 4.02
C VAL A 462 8.41 49.99 2.61
N ILE A 463 9.10 48.86 2.50
CA ILE A 463 9.11 48.04 1.29
C ILE A 463 7.71 47.40 1.19
N PRO A 464 7.02 47.46 0.04
CA PRO A 464 5.72 46.82 -0.10
C PRO A 464 5.88 45.30 0.07
N LYS A 465 5.08 44.69 0.96
CA LYS A 465 4.95 43.23 1.04
C LYS A 465 4.54 42.69 -0.34
N PRO A 466 5.17 41.62 -0.86
CA PRO A 466 4.76 41.03 -2.13
C PRO A 466 3.29 40.59 -2.03
N GLU A 467 2.53 40.85 -3.10
CA GLU A 467 1.12 40.46 -3.20
C GLU A 467 1.01 38.94 -2.98
N LYS A 468 0.32 38.52 -1.91
CA LYS A 468 0.06 37.11 -1.63
C LYS A 468 -0.75 36.51 -2.78
N ASN A 469 -0.19 35.48 -3.43
CA ASN A 469 -0.91 34.73 -4.44
C ASN A 469 -2.04 33.94 -3.75
N LYS A 470 -3.30 34.31 -4.01
CA LYS A 470 -4.49 33.68 -3.40
C LYS A 470 -4.55 32.16 -3.63
N ASP A 471 -3.90 31.66 -4.68
CA ASP A 471 -3.86 30.23 -4.99
C ASP A 471 -2.95 29.42 -4.04
N LEU A 472 -2.13 30.09 -3.21
CA LEU A 472 -1.23 29.49 -2.23
C LEU A 472 -1.79 29.45 -0.80
N GLU A 473 -2.85 30.20 -0.48
CA GLU A 473 -3.44 30.20 0.87
C GLU A 473 -3.79 28.78 1.38
N PRO A 474 -4.35 27.87 0.56
CA PRO A 474 -4.60 26.50 1.03
C PRO A 474 -3.32 25.72 1.34
N TRP A 475 -2.23 26.00 0.62
CA TRP A 475 -0.94 25.32 0.78
C TRP A 475 -0.19 25.84 2.01
N GLU A 476 -0.17 27.17 2.22
CA GLU A 476 0.40 27.82 3.41
C GLU A 476 -0.25 27.35 4.71
N ASN A 477 -1.55 27.06 4.68
CA ASN A 477 -2.28 26.59 5.86
C ASN A 477 -2.09 25.09 6.16
N ASN A 478 -1.46 24.33 5.26
CA ASN A 478 -1.17 22.93 5.45
C ASN A 478 0.28 22.76 5.97
N ALA A 479 0.41 22.52 7.28
CA ALA A 479 1.70 22.36 7.93
C ALA A 479 2.54 21.19 7.39
N ASP A 480 1.88 20.08 7.01
CA ASP A 480 2.57 18.89 6.49
C ASP A 480 3.06 19.11 5.06
N LEU A 481 2.28 19.80 4.23
CA LEU A 481 2.70 20.21 2.89
C LEU A 481 3.84 21.23 2.96
N THR A 482 3.79 22.16 3.92
CA THR A 482 4.85 23.15 4.13
C THR A 482 6.15 22.47 4.55
N ALA A 483 6.07 21.50 5.46
CA ALA A 483 7.22 20.67 5.84
C ALA A 483 7.78 19.92 4.63
N TRP A 484 6.91 19.34 3.79
CA TRP A 484 7.32 18.69 2.53
C TRP A 484 8.02 19.61 1.55
N ALA A 485 7.48 20.80 1.28
CA ALA A 485 8.04 21.72 0.32
C ALA A 485 9.43 22.25 0.77
N SER A 486 9.62 22.39 2.08
CA SER A 486 10.87 22.87 2.69
C SER A 486 12.02 21.84 2.63
N ILE A 487 11.75 20.57 2.35
CA ILE A 487 12.76 19.52 2.28
C ILE A 487 13.59 19.67 1.00
N GLU A 488 14.91 19.66 1.10
CA GLU A 488 15.79 19.64 -0.07
C GLU A 488 15.75 18.28 -0.81
N PRO A 489 15.94 18.23 -2.15
CA PRO A 489 16.10 19.37 -3.04
C PRO A 489 14.76 20.05 -3.37
N LEU A 490 14.83 21.36 -3.64
CA LEU A 490 13.70 22.15 -4.13
C LEU A 490 13.33 21.71 -5.54
N LEU A 491 12.04 21.64 -5.83
CA LEU A 491 11.48 21.07 -7.05
C LEU A 491 11.12 22.12 -8.10
N GLY A 492 10.91 23.38 -7.72
CA GLY A 492 10.37 24.42 -8.59
C GLY A 492 11.16 24.66 -9.88
N GLU A 493 12.48 24.48 -9.85
CA GLU A 493 13.38 24.67 -11.00
C GLU A 493 13.73 23.38 -11.76
N ILE A 494 13.25 22.23 -11.28
CA ILE A 494 13.61 20.91 -11.81
C ILE A 494 12.61 20.51 -12.90
N ASP A 495 13.08 19.85 -13.95
CA ASP A 495 12.19 19.21 -14.92
C ASP A 495 11.49 18.00 -14.28
N LEU A 496 10.22 18.17 -13.92
CA LEU A 496 9.42 17.17 -13.20
C LEU A 496 8.84 16.09 -14.12
N ARG A 497 8.91 16.23 -15.45
CA ARG A 497 8.28 15.30 -16.41
C ARG A 497 8.78 13.85 -16.26
N PRO A 498 10.09 13.56 -16.15
CA PRO A 498 10.57 12.19 -15.94
C PRO A 498 10.00 11.56 -14.66
N TYR A 499 9.81 12.37 -13.61
CA TYR A 499 9.30 11.92 -12.32
C TYR A 499 7.81 11.61 -12.37
N PHE A 500 6.99 12.48 -12.99
CA PHE A 500 5.58 12.17 -13.25
C PHE A 500 5.44 10.89 -14.09
N PHE A 501 6.31 10.69 -15.08
CA PHE A 501 6.31 9.48 -15.90
C PHE A 501 6.69 8.22 -15.09
N ALA A 502 7.62 8.32 -14.14
CA ALA A 502 7.97 7.24 -13.22
C ALA A 502 6.88 6.95 -12.17
N SER A 503 6.04 7.94 -11.88
CA SER A 503 4.94 7.88 -10.89
C SER A 503 3.56 7.49 -11.45
N LYS A 504 3.46 7.05 -12.71
CA LYS A 504 2.20 6.74 -13.44
C LYS A 504 1.30 5.62 -12.89
N GLU A 505 1.55 5.12 -11.68
CA GLU A 505 0.88 3.94 -11.16
C GLU A 505 -0.54 4.23 -10.64
N LYS A 506 -0.78 5.42 -10.08
CA LYS A 506 -2.09 5.81 -9.55
C LYS A 506 -2.98 6.52 -10.58
N GLU A 507 -2.42 7.49 -11.31
CA GLU A 507 -3.12 8.21 -12.39
C GLU A 507 -2.12 8.67 -13.47
N ASP A 508 -2.57 8.79 -14.72
CA ASP A 508 -1.74 9.34 -15.81
C ASP A 508 -1.79 10.87 -15.83
N PHE A 509 -1.11 11.48 -14.86
CA PHE A 509 -1.03 12.94 -14.72
C PHE A 509 -0.31 13.63 -15.88
N PHE A 510 0.39 12.88 -16.74
CA PHE A 510 1.05 13.42 -17.92
C PHE A 510 0.06 13.82 -19.02
N PHE A 511 -1.19 13.34 -18.94
CA PHE A 511 -2.20 13.50 -19.98
C PHE A 511 -3.53 14.10 -19.51
N ASP A 512 -3.77 14.20 -18.21
CA ASP A 512 -4.93 14.92 -17.69
C ASP A 512 -4.83 16.41 -18.00
N GLN A 513 -5.84 17.07 -18.55
CA GLN A 513 -6.86 16.69 -19.51
C GLN A 513 -7.32 18.02 -20.14
N VAL A 514 -7.19 19.14 -19.40
CA VAL A 514 -7.60 20.49 -19.80
C VAL A 514 -6.97 20.98 -21.11
N LYS A 515 -5.63 20.99 -21.26
CA LYS A 515 -4.98 21.39 -22.53
C LYS A 515 -5.24 20.37 -23.65
N SER A 516 -5.25 19.08 -23.34
CA SER A 516 -5.55 17.99 -24.29
C SER A 516 -6.99 18.07 -24.79
N ASP A 517 -7.94 18.42 -23.93
CA ASP A 517 -9.36 18.53 -24.24
C ASP A 517 -9.66 19.81 -25.00
N GLN A 518 -9.03 20.93 -24.65
CA GLN A 518 -9.09 22.15 -25.47
C GLN A 518 -8.56 21.89 -26.88
N LEU A 519 -7.40 21.24 -27.02
CA LEU A 519 -6.86 20.87 -28.32
C LEU A 519 -7.72 19.81 -29.03
N ARG A 520 -8.31 18.83 -28.33
CA ARG A 520 -9.23 17.85 -28.90
C ARG A 520 -10.53 18.49 -29.37
N ILE A 521 -11.09 19.42 -28.60
CA ILE A 521 -12.28 20.21 -28.97
C ILE A 521 -11.95 21.03 -30.20
N LEU A 522 -10.81 21.73 -30.22
CA LEU A 522 -10.34 22.48 -31.38
C LEU A 522 -10.17 21.57 -32.60
N ILE A 523 -9.50 20.42 -32.46
CA ILE A 523 -9.36 19.42 -33.54
C ILE A 523 -10.73 18.93 -34.01
N SER A 524 -11.71 18.73 -33.13
CA SER A 524 -13.06 18.32 -33.53
C SER A 524 -13.81 19.43 -34.29
N LYS A 525 -13.66 20.69 -33.88
CA LYS A 525 -14.17 21.87 -34.62
C LYS A 525 -13.52 21.98 -36.00
N LEU A 526 -12.19 21.80 -36.09
CA LEU A 526 -11.41 21.86 -37.34
C LEU A 526 -11.71 20.70 -38.31
N MET A 527 -12.13 19.55 -37.78
CA MET A 527 -12.66 18.43 -38.55
C MET A 527 -14.12 18.62 -38.99
N GLY A 528 -14.79 19.66 -38.49
CA GLY A 528 -16.18 20.01 -38.77
C GLY A 528 -16.36 20.80 -40.08
N GLY A 529 -17.55 21.40 -40.24
CA GLY A 529 -17.85 22.27 -41.38
C GLY A 529 -17.27 23.68 -41.23
N THR A 530 -17.38 24.49 -42.28
CA THR A 530 -16.86 25.87 -42.34
C THR A 530 -17.31 26.77 -41.19
N MET A 531 -18.56 26.61 -40.71
CA MET A 531 -19.09 27.35 -39.56
C MET A 531 -18.36 27.02 -38.25
N ASN A 532 -18.02 25.75 -38.02
CA ASN A 532 -17.27 25.31 -36.84
C ASN A 532 -15.83 25.83 -36.88
N ILE A 533 -15.20 25.81 -38.05
CA ILE A 533 -13.85 26.35 -38.26
C ILE A 533 -13.85 27.85 -38.00
N ALA A 534 -14.83 28.60 -38.51
CA ALA A 534 -14.95 30.04 -38.29
C ALA A 534 -15.13 30.38 -36.79
N SER A 535 -15.89 29.58 -36.04
CA SER A 535 -16.05 29.76 -34.59
C SER A 535 -14.77 29.50 -33.78
N ALA A 536 -13.79 28.80 -34.36
CA ALA A 536 -12.53 28.46 -33.72
C ALA A 536 -11.39 29.43 -34.05
N ASN A 537 -11.66 30.52 -34.79
CA ASN A 537 -10.60 31.36 -35.36
C ASN A 537 -9.71 32.04 -34.30
N ASP A 538 -10.30 32.50 -33.20
CA ASP A 538 -9.55 33.14 -32.12
C ASP A 538 -8.70 32.11 -31.34
N GLU A 539 -9.24 30.90 -31.14
CA GLU A 539 -8.52 29.75 -30.55
C GLU A 539 -7.31 29.34 -31.43
N ILE A 540 -7.47 29.34 -32.76
CA ILE A 540 -6.38 29.05 -33.71
C ILE A 540 -5.26 30.09 -33.56
N LYS A 541 -5.60 31.39 -33.54
CA LYS A 541 -4.60 32.47 -33.46
C LYS A 541 -3.82 32.48 -32.16
N SER A 542 -4.43 32.04 -31.06
CA SER A 542 -3.78 32.03 -29.74
C SER A 542 -2.87 30.82 -29.50
N LEU A 543 -2.76 29.87 -30.44
CA LEU A 543 -1.91 28.69 -30.27
C LEU A 543 -0.43 29.06 -30.23
N SER A 544 0.34 28.34 -29.39
CA SER A 544 1.79 28.37 -29.46
C SER A 544 2.28 27.65 -30.74
N PRO A 545 3.50 27.92 -31.23
CA PRO A 545 4.07 27.19 -32.37
C PRO A 545 4.14 25.67 -32.13
N ALA A 546 4.37 25.22 -30.90
CA ALA A 546 4.41 23.81 -30.53
C ALA A 546 3.01 23.17 -30.60
N ASP A 547 1.99 23.85 -30.08
CA ASP A 547 0.60 23.37 -30.12
C ASP A 547 0.05 23.35 -31.53
N ALA A 548 0.35 24.38 -32.34
CA ALA A 548 -0.06 24.45 -33.74
C ALA A 548 0.49 23.25 -34.54
N ARG A 549 1.76 22.87 -34.31
CA ARG A 549 2.36 21.65 -34.90
C ARG A 549 1.65 20.38 -34.45
N LYS A 550 1.37 20.25 -33.16
CA LYS A 550 0.67 19.08 -32.61
C LYS A 550 -0.75 18.93 -33.19
N VAL A 551 -1.50 20.04 -33.29
CA VAL A 551 -2.82 20.07 -33.93
C VAL A 551 -2.72 19.67 -35.40
N PHE A 552 -1.73 20.22 -36.11
CA PHE A 552 -1.47 19.88 -37.52
C PHE A 552 -1.17 18.39 -37.71
N GLU A 553 -0.32 17.79 -36.90
CA GLU A 553 0.05 16.36 -36.98
C GLU A 553 -1.16 15.45 -36.75
N VAL A 554 -1.99 15.76 -35.74
CA VAL A 554 -3.19 14.97 -35.43
C VAL A 554 -4.24 15.10 -36.53
N LEU A 555 -4.46 16.31 -37.07
CA LEU A 555 -5.36 16.52 -38.21
C LEU A 555 -4.88 15.77 -39.46
N SER A 556 -3.59 15.88 -39.77
CA SER A 556 -2.96 15.19 -40.91
C SER A 556 -3.12 13.67 -40.81
N SER A 557 -2.84 13.10 -39.64
CA SER A 557 -3.02 11.66 -39.38
C SER A 557 -4.47 11.22 -39.55
N LYS A 558 -5.44 12.00 -39.05
CA LYS A 558 -6.88 11.71 -39.21
C LYS A 558 -7.34 11.79 -40.67
N ILE A 559 -6.83 12.75 -41.44
CA ILE A 559 -7.12 12.90 -42.87
C ILE A 559 -6.60 11.70 -43.65
N LEU A 560 -5.33 11.33 -43.44
CA LEU A 560 -4.72 10.19 -44.13
C LEU A 560 -5.39 8.85 -43.78
N LYS A 561 -5.89 8.70 -42.55
CA LYS A 561 -6.61 7.49 -42.11
C LYS A 561 -7.98 7.33 -42.77
N ASN A 562 -8.66 8.42 -43.12
CA ASN A 562 -10.06 8.38 -43.61
C ASN A 562 -10.22 8.17 -45.13
N GLY A 563 -9.14 7.94 -45.88
CA GLY A 563 -9.10 7.12 -47.10
C GLY A 563 -9.80 7.61 -48.38
N ASP A 564 -10.77 8.53 -48.31
CA ASP A 564 -11.42 9.13 -49.48
C ASP A 564 -10.80 10.48 -49.83
N ILE A 565 -9.86 10.43 -50.78
CA ILE A 565 -9.20 11.61 -51.36
C ILE A 565 -9.82 12.03 -52.69
N VAL A 566 -10.82 11.28 -53.18
CA VAL A 566 -11.56 11.60 -54.42
C VAL A 566 -12.45 12.81 -54.18
N MET A 567 -13.12 12.85 -53.02
CA MET A 567 -13.70 14.08 -52.48
C MET A 567 -12.72 14.75 -51.51
N MET A 568 -12.96 16.02 -51.18
CA MET A 568 -12.11 16.71 -50.22
C MET A 568 -12.31 16.10 -48.82
N PRO A 569 -11.26 15.53 -48.19
CA PRO A 569 -11.37 14.99 -46.85
C PRO A 569 -11.82 16.06 -45.85
N LYS A 570 -12.68 15.66 -44.91
CA LYS A 570 -12.97 16.50 -43.75
C LYS A 570 -11.65 16.87 -43.05
N GLY A 571 -11.52 18.11 -42.61
CA GLY A 571 -10.30 18.61 -41.95
C GLY A 571 -9.33 19.36 -42.87
N ILE A 572 -9.42 19.25 -44.20
CA ILE A 572 -8.57 20.05 -45.11
C ILE A 572 -8.81 21.54 -44.93
N ASP A 573 -10.07 21.98 -44.81
CA ASP A 573 -10.39 23.38 -44.54
C ASP A 573 -9.87 23.84 -43.16
N GLY A 574 -9.89 22.93 -42.18
CA GLY A 574 -9.33 23.18 -40.86
C GLY A 574 -7.81 23.37 -40.90
N ILE A 575 -7.10 22.55 -41.68
CA ILE A 575 -5.67 22.72 -41.94
C ILE A 575 -5.39 24.04 -42.67
N LYS A 576 -6.18 24.40 -43.68
CA LYS A 576 -6.03 25.68 -44.39
C LYS A 576 -6.17 26.87 -43.44
N ALA A 577 -7.16 26.83 -42.54
CA ALA A 577 -7.36 27.87 -41.52
C ALA A 577 -6.19 27.94 -40.53
N LEU A 578 -5.73 26.79 -40.02
CA LEU A 578 -4.60 26.70 -39.10
C LEU A 578 -3.31 27.29 -39.71
N VAL A 579 -2.95 26.86 -40.92
CA VAL A 579 -1.70 27.29 -41.59
C VAL A 579 -1.77 28.75 -42.02
N SER A 580 -2.96 29.29 -42.33
CA SER A 580 -3.12 30.72 -42.65
C SER A 580 -2.77 31.66 -41.49
N HIS A 581 -2.79 31.16 -40.25
CA HIS A 581 -2.37 31.90 -39.05
C HIS A 581 -1.00 31.48 -38.53
N HIS A 582 -0.52 30.28 -38.89
CA HIS A 582 0.76 29.71 -38.46
C HIS A 582 1.63 29.34 -39.67
N SER A 583 2.31 30.35 -40.22
CA SER A 583 3.12 30.21 -41.45
C SER A 583 4.32 29.25 -41.32
N ASP A 584 4.76 28.92 -40.10
CA ASP A 584 5.82 27.94 -39.87
C ASP A 584 5.38 26.50 -40.23
N LEU A 585 4.08 26.27 -40.41
CA LEU A 585 3.50 25.00 -40.84
C LEU A 585 3.42 24.83 -42.37
N GLU A 586 3.73 25.86 -43.16
CA GLU A 586 3.70 25.76 -44.64
C GLU A 586 4.54 24.59 -45.20
N PRO A 587 5.75 24.29 -44.70
CA PRO A 587 6.53 23.14 -45.16
C PRO A 587 5.83 21.80 -44.89
N SER A 588 5.18 21.67 -43.73
CA SER A 588 4.44 20.48 -43.32
C SER A 588 3.17 20.29 -44.14
N LEU A 589 2.49 21.38 -44.49
CA LEU A 589 1.33 21.38 -45.38
C LEU A 589 1.67 20.83 -46.77
N ILE A 590 2.76 21.31 -47.36
CA ILE A 590 3.22 20.81 -48.66
C ILE A 590 3.61 19.34 -48.58
N ALA A 591 4.31 18.92 -47.52
CA ALA A 591 4.65 17.52 -47.32
C ALA A 591 3.40 16.62 -47.24
N LEU A 592 2.33 17.09 -46.57
CA LEU A 592 1.04 16.39 -46.56
C LEU A 592 0.42 16.31 -47.96
N ILE A 593 0.38 17.42 -48.72
CA ILE A 593 -0.17 17.45 -50.08
C ILE A 593 0.55 16.44 -50.99
N GLU A 594 1.87 16.38 -50.90
CA GLU A 594 2.71 15.47 -51.69
C GLU A 594 2.47 13.99 -51.35
N THR A 595 1.86 13.66 -50.20
CA THR A 595 1.54 12.27 -49.82
C THR A 595 0.29 11.71 -50.51
N PHE A 596 -0.58 12.57 -51.08
CA PHE A 596 -1.80 12.11 -51.74
C PHE A 596 -1.49 11.44 -53.08
N ASP A 597 -2.05 10.25 -53.28
CA ASP A 597 -1.92 9.50 -54.55
C ASP A 597 -2.47 10.32 -55.72
N CYS A 598 -1.56 10.70 -56.61
CA CYS A 598 -1.82 11.52 -57.78
C CYS A 598 -2.91 10.94 -58.68
N LYS A 599 -3.07 9.60 -58.74
CA LYS A 599 -4.05 8.94 -59.60
C LYS A 599 -5.47 9.00 -59.03
N ARG A 600 -5.61 9.14 -57.71
CA ARG A 600 -6.89 9.03 -56.99
C ARG A 600 -7.41 10.36 -56.46
N VAL A 601 -6.54 11.35 -56.26
CA VAL A 601 -6.93 12.64 -55.69
C VAL A 601 -7.96 13.38 -56.56
N GLY A 602 -8.92 14.05 -55.94
CA GLY A 602 -9.96 14.83 -56.61
C GLY A 602 -9.54 16.22 -57.06
N VAL A 603 -10.42 16.88 -57.82
CA VAL A 603 -10.21 18.25 -58.35
C VAL A 603 -9.99 19.30 -57.26
N TRP A 604 -10.48 19.05 -56.04
CA TRP A 604 -10.33 19.93 -54.88
C TRP A 604 -8.86 20.29 -54.57
N ILE A 605 -7.91 19.42 -54.91
CA ILE A 605 -6.48 19.65 -54.67
C ILE A 605 -5.90 20.78 -55.53
N CYS A 606 -6.55 21.14 -56.64
CA CYS A 606 -6.01 22.05 -57.65
C CYS A 606 -6.15 23.54 -57.29
N SER A 607 -6.85 23.90 -56.22
CA SER A 607 -7.14 25.30 -55.90
C SER A 607 -7.41 25.54 -54.40
N GLY A 608 -7.39 26.82 -54.01
CA GLY A 608 -7.74 27.24 -52.66
C GLY A 608 -6.62 27.09 -51.63
N TRP A 609 -5.37 27.19 -52.07
CA TRP A 609 -4.17 27.15 -51.21
C TRP A 609 -3.52 28.54 -51.02
N ASP A 610 -3.91 29.54 -51.82
CA ASP A 610 -3.22 30.84 -51.92
C ASP A 610 -3.16 31.62 -50.60
N LYS A 611 -4.13 31.39 -49.71
CA LYS A 611 -4.20 32.03 -48.38
C LYS A 611 -3.34 31.33 -47.31
N CYS A 612 -2.88 30.11 -47.57
CA CYS A 612 -2.12 29.32 -46.59
C CYS A 612 -0.73 28.90 -47.09
N ILE A 613 -0.43 29.05 -48.38
CA ILE A 613 0.91 28.85 -48.94
C ILE A 613 1.36 30.19 -49.53
N THR A 614 2.09 30.95 -48.72
CA THR A 614 2.49 32.33 -49.05
C THR A 614 3.96 32.44 -49.41
N THR A 615 4.80 31.56 -48.87
CA THR A 615 6.27 31.58 -49.05
C THR A 615 6.71 30.93 -50.36
N GLU A 616 7.86 31.37 -50.90
CA GLU A 616 8.32 31.03 -52.26
C GLU A 616 8.66 29.53 -52.43
N ASN A 617 9.28 28.91 -51.43
CA ASN A 617 9.70 27.51 -51.50
C ASN A 617 8.48 26.54 -51.52
N PRO A 618 7.54 26.60 -50.57
CA PRO A 618 6.24 25.92 -50.65
C PRO A 618 5.47 26.16 -51.97
N LYS A 619 5.42 27.39 -52.48
CA LYS A 619 4.79 27.69 -53.78
C LYS A 619 5.46 26.94 -54.94
N SER A 620 6.79 26.92 -54.97
CA SER A 620 7.56 26.17 -55.97
C SER A 620 7.26 24.66 -55.92
N ARG A 621 7.20 24.07 -54.71
CA ARG A 621 6.88 22.65 -54.52
C ARG A 621 5.44 22.32 -54.92
N LEU A 622 4.47 23.17 -54.57
CA LEU A 622 3.09 23.00 -55.03
C LEU A 622 2.99 23.04 -56.56
N GLY A 623 3.72 23.95 -57.21
CA GLY A 623 3.83 24.03 -58.66
C GLY A 623 4.35 22.73 -59.29
N LYS A 624 5.42 22.14 -58.71
CA LYS A 624 5.95 20.83 -59.14
C LYS A 624 4.93 19.71 -58.95
N TYR A 625 4.21 19.70 -57.83
CA TYR A 625 3.14 18.73 -57.60
C TYR A 625 2.01 18.85 -58.64
N TYR A 626 1.63 20.07 -59.04
CA TYR A 626 0.67 20.28 -60.13
C TYR A 626 1.19 19.82 -61.50
N GLU A 627 2.49 19.95 -61.78
CA GLU A 627 3.07 19.37 -63.00
C GLU A 627 2.96 17.84 -63.00
N ILE A 628 3.20 17.18 -61.86
CA ILE A 628 3.02 15.73 -61.71
C ILE A 628 1.54 15.36 -61.94
N LEU A 629 0.59 16.07 -61.31
CA LEU A 629 -0.84 15.85 -61.51
C LEU A 629 -1.27 16.06 -62.96
N SER A 630 -0.69 17.02 -63.68
CA SER A 630 -0.99 17.25 -65.10
C SER A 630 -0.57 16.07 -65.99
N LYS A 631 0.46 15.31 -65.60
CA LYS A 631 0.98 14.14 -66.34
C LYS A 631 0.31 12.85 -65.88
N GLU A 632 0.16 12.66 -64.57
CA GLU A 632 -0.19 11.37 -63.96
C GLU A 632 -1.57 11.35 -63.29
N GLY A 633 -2.22 12.50 -63.15
CA GLY A 633 -3.54 12.61 -62.53
C GLY A 633 -4.68 11.98 -63.32
N ASN A 634 -5.83 11.80 -62.67
CA ASN A 634 -7.05 11.36 -63.33
C ASN A 634 -7.57 12.41 -64.33
N GLY A 635 -8.46 11.99 -65.24
CA GLY A 635 -8.93 12.84 -66.35
C GLY A 635 -9.58 14.15 -65.91
N LEU A 636 -10.28 14.16 -64.77
CA LEU A 636 -10.94 15.36 -64.23
C LEU A 636 -9.94 16.35 -63.65
N VAL A 637 -8.94 15.88 -62.90
CA VAL A 637 -7.85 16.71 -62.34
C VAL A 637 -7.01 17.33 -63.45
N LYS A 638 -6.67 16.54 -64.50
CA LYS A 638 -5.96 17.04 -65.68
C LYS A 638 -6.71 18.14 -66.40
N ALA A 639 -8.01 17.95 -66.62
CA ALA A 639 -8.87 18.94 -67.25
C ALA A 639 -8.98 20.23 -66.41
N ALA A 640 -9.09 20.09 -65.08
CA ALA A 640 -9.14 21.23 -64.17
C ALA A 640 -7.84 22.07 -64.23
N LEU A 641 -6.67 21.45 -64.12
CA LEU A 641 -5.38 22.15 -64.16
C LEU A 641 -5.10 22.84 -65.50
N ASN A 642 -5.63 22.31 -66.61
CA ASN A 642 -5.52 22.94 -67.93
C ASN A 642 -6.42 24.18 -68.07
N ASN A 643 -7.54 24.23 -67.35
CA ASN A 643 -8.42 25.41 -67.32
C ASN A 643 -7.92 26.50 -66.36
N THR A 644 -7.22 26.15 -65.28
CA THR A 644 -6.65 27.12 -64.33
C THR A 644 -5.34 27.77 -64.82
N ARG A 645 -4.70 27.21 -65.87
CA ARG A 645 -3.47 27.75 -66.51
C ARG A 645 -3.74 28.65 -67.73
N LYS A 646 -5.01 28.84 -68.12
CA LYS A 646 -5.46 29.91 -69.02
C LYS A 646 -5.94 31.09 -68.19
#